data_AF-A0A7W9V3V1-F1
#
_entry.id   AF-A0A7W9V3V1-F1
#
_cell.length_a   1.000
_cell.length_b   1.000
_cell.length_c   1.000
_cell.angle_alpha   90.00
_cell.angle_beta   90.00
_cell.angle_gamma   90.00
#
_symmetry.space_group_name_H-M   'P 1'
#
loop_
_entity.id
_entity.type
_entity.pdbx_description
1 polymer ?
#
loop_
_entity_poly.entity_id
_entity_poly.type
_entity_poly.pdbx_seq_one_letter_code
_entity_poly.pdbx_strand_id
1 'polypeptide(L)'
;MTVITPAAGTQLWRPYDDLPLLTPDMAAGPAATPPEDAAQLGRYLAALVAARRCPVHVSVAFNAVYFGYDVHEGGYLGGPLDFETFPTVSLGEAADALPVGAMVNVATGAILMPAEIVYKEGAHPQLGEAGEVPGWLSGAPSGACGPGRMDPLAQAVLHERLVIDPDAFGVGLSADATQLARMRRKSRWLDARGHLVVDAQYASAAEADLNDTDYYAHFLLTRGRDLILSPHAPAPLPTLLPPGADEDALATALHGLLDTVRGVLRGIDELRMCGDYAFTRVSLAQRLADDGPLGGQALEDKATSISRTGVPSQRRNRALARTVGHTALGPALLAMRDTSGLLDGIAYPIAICHANAVLADYVRCDSDEDTGLLRNGVHLRLDDPWQGGGIWRAEHPHTAPADRAPDEPLGLGWQDSLPPHAAQPVPEPEPVSPEPATGPVEDHEQGERPDWAPDDEDLGLGSLPALNDSQLDWIQTLRLWHTLQDVLPLPNAVAEGLRDAGWEGRILRLELDHAGEPLAADDRAFGVTLERDDNGVRLTGVVWPLEFFPGIVLTLSWARAGGVIRARTTLLPEPVVIDGEDIRHRYDPQVLTRDQAPGNARKDTRGTNELTPGQQLLRAVRILGLLDQYGRALLPEVYLAEALRRTTPDGHGVLTQLEAEGAIGPLVAAGELSVERGSLGEDGRAQHPARAGQPGIQLLCYTPRRAQRFVESPVMAVSSTDRLQPRGHRVHGHLRRIGHLGRQPSDKQRAAYREDMRRWGLVGSLEIPRGYTYIPDHHRGG
;
A
#
# COMPACT_ATOMS: atom_id res chain seq x y z
N MET A 1 20.99 37.92 -36.70
CA MET A 1 20.97 36.91 -35.62
C MET A 1 20.27 37.54 -34.44
N THR A 2 18.95 37.39 -34.41
CA THR A 2 18.08 37.95 -33.38
C THR A 2 17.92 36.86 -32.34
N VAL A 3 18.45 37.10 -31.15
CA VAL A 3 18.24 36.22 -30.00
C VAL A 3 16.76 36.32 -29.64
N ILE A 4 16.01 35.26 -29.93
CA ILE A 4 14.63 35.11 -29.50
C ILE A 4 14.69 34.68 -28.04
N THR A 5 14.42 35.61 -27.13
CA THR A 5 14.12 35.34 -25.74
C THR A 5 12.80 34.54 -25.68
N PRO A 6 12.72 33.40 -24.98
CA PRO A 6 11.46 32.66 -24.86
C PRO A 6 10.43 33.50 -24.10
N ALA A 7 9.19 33.47 -24.56
CA ALA A 7 8.08 34.22 -23.99
C ALA A 7 7.82 33.82 -22.52
N ALA A 8 7.68 34.83 -21.66
CA ALA A 8 7.35 34.70 -20.25
C ALA A 8 5.90 34.22 -20.07
N GLY A 9 5.72 32.92 -19.83
CA GLY A 9 4.44 32.27 -19.53
C GLY A 9 4.59 30.84 -18.98
N THR A 10 5.80 30.47 -18.56
CA THR A 10 6.26 29.08 -18.39
C THR A 10 6.41 28.63 -16.93
N GLN A 11 6.09 29.47 -15.95
CA GLN A 11 6.30 29.12 -14.54
C GLN A 11 5.10 28.32 -13.99
N LEU A 12 5.39 27.16 -13.41
CA LEU A 12 4.42 26.31 -12.72
C LEU A 12 3.95 26.98 -11.43
N TRP A 13 2.66 26.89 -11.11
CA TRP A 13 2.09 27.44 -9.88
C TRP A 13 2.75 26.83 -8.64
N ARG A 14 3.18 27.69 -7.72
CA ARG A 14 3.74 27.32 -6.41
C ARG A 14 2.76 27.66 -5.29
N PRO A 15 2.21 26.66 -4.58
CA PRO A 15 1.27 26.91 -3.50
C PRO A 15 1.89 27.80 -2.42
N TYR A 16 1.10 28.73 -1.89
CA TYR A 16 1.49 29.72 -0.87
C TYR A 16 2.55 30.76 -1.27
N ASP A 17 3.19 30.64 -2.43
CA ASP A 17 4.09 31.65 -2.98
C ASP A 17 3.40 32.49 -4.05
N ASP A 18 2.60 31.84 -4.89
CA ASP A 18 1.79 32.45 -5.95
C ASP A 18 0.34 32.69 -5.51
N LEU A 19 -0.43 33.41 -6.34
CA LEU A 19 -1.87 33.57 -6.13
C LEU A 19 -2.57 32.21 -6.20
N PRO A 20 -3.64 31.98 -5.42
CA PRO A 20 -4.40 30.73 -5.47
C PRO A 20 -4.90 30.43 -6.88
N LEU A 21 -4.82 29.16 -7.26
CA LEU A 21 -5.18 28.71 -8.60
C LEU A 21 -6.70 28.58 -8.80
N LEU A 22 -7.45 28.30 -7.73
CA LEU A 22 -8.91 28.22 -7.75
C LEU A 22 -9.53 29.62 -7.75
N THR A 23 -10.52 29.82 -8.61
CA THR A 23 -11.24 31.09 -8.74
C THR A 23 -12.74 30.90 -8.49
N PRO A 24 -13.49 31.97 -8.17
CA PRO A 24 -14.95 31.92 -8.07
C PRO A 24 -15.65 31.39 -9.32
N ASP A 25 -15.12 31.70 -10.51
CA ASP A 25 -15.69 31.24 -11.78
C ASP A 25 -15.53 29.72 -11.95
N MET A 26 -14.42 29.14 -11.45
CA MET A 26 -14.25 27.68 -11.40
C MET A 26 -15.24 27.02 -10.43
N ALA A 27 -15.60 27.68 -9.34
CA ALA A 27 -16.62 27.18 -8.42
C ALA A 27 -18.02 27.16 -9.04
N ALA A 28 -18.28 27.97 -10.07
CA ALA A 28 -19.50 27.90 -10.86
C ALA A 28 -19.47 26.82 -11.96
N GLY A 29 -18.34 26.11 -12.12
CA GLY A 29 -18.19 24.98 -13.04
C GLY A 29 -17.40 25.27 -14.31
N PRO A 30 -17.14 24.23 -15.13
CA PRO A 30 -16.24 24.34 -16.29
C PRO A 30 -16.72 25.32 -17.34
N ALA A 31 -18.04 25.48 -17.51
CA ALA A 31 -18.61 26.40 -18.49
C ALA A 31 -18.45 27.88 -18.12
N ALA A 32 -18.31 28.19 -16.82
CA ALA A 32 -18.08 29.54 -16.31
C ALA A 32 -16.59 29.88 -16.25
N THR A 33 -15.71 28.88 -16.31
CA THR A 33 -14.27 29.06 -16.15
C THR A 33 -13.64 29.79 -17.36
N PRO A 34 -12.94 30.92 -17.15
CA PRO A 34 -12.22 31.60 -18.22
C PRO A 34 -11.16 30.70 -18.87
N PRO A 35 -10.97 30.73 -20.21
CA PRO A 35 -9.99 29.86 -20.89
C PRO A 35 -8.55 30.02 -20.40
N GLU A 36 -8.18 31.21 -19.95
CA GLU A 36 -6.86 31.51 -19.39
C GLU A 36 -6.62 30.83 -18.04
N ASP A 37 -7.62 30.85 -17.16
CA ASP A 37 -7.58 30.17 -15.87
C ASP A 37 -7.61 28.65 -16.06
N ALA A 38 -8.45 28.14 -16.97
CA ALA A 38 -8.46 26.72 -17.35
C ALA A 38 -7.10 26.27 -17.92
N ALA A 39 -6.45 27.09 -18.76
CA ALA A 39 -5.13 26.78 -19.29
C ALA A 39 -4.04 26.81 -18.21
N GLN A 40 -4.14 27.72 -17.22
CA GLN A 40 -3.21 27.74 -16.09
C GLN A 40 -3.38 26.52 -15.19
N LEU A 41 -4.63 26.15 -14.89
CA LEU A 41 -4.96 24.93 -14.17
C LEU A 41 -4.46 23.69 -14.93
N GLY A 42 -4.67 23.64 -16.25
CA GLY A 42 -4.22 22.54 -17.11
C GLY A 42 -2.71 22.34 -17.10
N ARG A 43 -1.92 23.42 -17.14
CA ARG A 43 -0.45 23.33 -17.00
C ARG A 43 -0.03 22.74 -15.67
N TYR A 44 -0.68 23.14 -14.57
CA TYR A 44 -0.40 22.58 -13.25
C TYR A 44 -0.77 21.10 -13.16
N LEU A 45 -1.97 20.74 -13.60
CA LEU A 45 -2.47 19.36 -13.53
C LEU A 45 -1.66 18.41 -14.43
N ALA A 46 -1.23 18.85 -15.62
CA ALA A 46 -0.34 18.07 -16.47
C ALA A 46 1.00 17.76 -15.78
N ALA A 47 1.60 18.75 -15.12
CA ALA A 47 2.84 18.57 -14.36
C ALA A 47 2.64 17.68 -13.12
N LEU A 48 1.53 17.84 -12.41
CA LEU A 48 1.15 16.99 -11.28
C LEU A 48 1.05 15.52 -11.69
N VAL A 49 0.30 15.21 -12.76
CA VAL A 49 0.12 13.84 -13.25
C VAL A 49 1.44 13.23 -13.72
N ALA A 50 2.34 14.04 -14.30
CA ALA A 50 3.66 13.57 -14.70
C ALA A 50 4.61 13.32 -13.51
N ALA A 51 4.44 14.05 -12.40
CA ALA A 51 5.29 13.92 -11.21
C ALA A 51 4.82 12.80 -10.27
N ARG A 52 3.50 12.53 -10.22
CA ARG A 52 2.94 11.46 -9.39
C ARG A 52 3.30 10.10 -10.00
N ARG A 53 3.71 9.17 -9.14
CA ARG A 53 4.12 7.80 -9.55
C ARG A 53 2.93 6.85 -9.75
N CYS A 54 1.71 7.36 -9.60
CA CYS A 54 0.45 6.66 -9.72
C CYS A 54 -0.52 7.47 -10.59
N PRO A 55 -1.60 6.88 -11.13
CA PRO A 55 -2.65 7.66 -11.76
C PRO A 55 -3.23 8.65 -10.74
N VAL A 56 -3.68 9.80 -11.23
CA VAL A 56 -4.27 10.86 -10.41
C VAL A 56 -5.77 10.85 -10.61
N HIS A 57 -6.52 10.49 -9.57
CA HIS A 57 -7.97 10.62 -9.54
C HIS A 57 -8.39 12.10 -9.52
N VAL A 58 -9.59 12.43 -10.00
CA VAL A 58 -10.16 13.80 -9.93
C VAL A 58 -10.09 14.36 -8.50
N SER A 59 -10.45 13.57 -7.49
CA SER A 59 -10.37 13.96 -6.07
C SER A 59 -8.93 14.30 -5.63
N VAL A 60 -7.94 13.51 -6.05
CA VAL A 60 -6.52 13.75 -5.72
C VAL A 60 -6.00 15.00 -6.45
N ALA A 61 -6.42 15.22 -7.70
CA ALA A 61 -6.12 16.44 -8.43
C ALA A 61 -6.75 17.68 -7.76
N PHE A 62 -8.00 17.57 -7.30
CA PHE A 62 -8.63 18.61 -6.51
C PHE A 62 -7.85 18.90 -5.23
N ASN A 63 -7.46 17.86 -4.48
CA ASN A 63 -6.64 18.01 -3.27
C ASN A 63 -5.33 18.73 -3.54
N ALA A 64 -4.66 18.37 -4.63
CA ALA A 64 -3.40 18.99 -5.00
C ALA A 64 -3.55 20.50 -5.19
N VAL A 65 -4.62 20.95 -5.83
CA VAL A 65 -4.89 22.38 -6.03
C VAL A 65 -5.43 23.04 -4.76
N TYR A 66 -6.33 22.37 -4.04
CA TYR A 66 -7.06 22.92 -2.89
C TYR A 66 -6.23 22.95 -1.61
N PHE A 67 -5.41 21.94 -1.33
CA PHE A 67 -4.53 21.88 -0.16
C PHE A 67 -3.09 22.30 -0.48
N GLY A 68 -2.77 22.55 -1.75
CA GLY A 68 -1.48 23.08 -2.17
C GLY A 68 -0.35 22.05 -2.17
N TYR A 69 -0.50 21.01 -2.99
CA TYR A 69 0.58 20.07 -3.30
C TYR A 69 1.63 20.76 -4.17
N ASP A 70 2.88 20.77 -3.69
CA ASP A 70 3.99 21.32 -4.45
C ASP A 70 4.64 20.22 -5.30
N VAL A 71 4.51 20.36 -6.62
CA VAL A 71 5.07 19.41 -7.60
C VAL A 71 6.60 19.35 -7.55
N HIS A 72 7.27 20.45 -7.17
CA HIS A 72 8.73 20.48 -7.07
C HIS A 72 9.25 19.81 -5.79
N GLU A 73 8.57 20.04 -4.68
CA GLU A 73 8.94 19.45 -3.38
C GLU A 73 8.37 18.04 -3.19
N GLY A 74 7.39 17.64 -4.02
CA GLY A 74 6.83 16.30 -4.03
C GLY A 74 5.89 16.01 -2.85
N GLY A 75 5.12 17.00 -2.40
CA GLY A 75 4.17 16.79 -1.30
C GLY A 75 3.36 18.02 -0.90
N TYR A 76 2.42 17.84 0.03
CA TYR A 76 1.71 18.96 0.67
C TYR A 76 2.63 19.72 1.64
N LEU A 77 2.94 20.99 1.34
CA LEU A 77 3.86 21.78 2.16
C LEU A 77 3.18 22.38 3.42
N GLY A 78 3.68 22.01 4.60
CA GLY A 78 4.02 22.99 5.65
C GLY A 78 2.93 23.75 6.40
N GLY A 79 1.70 23.26 6.54
CA GLY A 79 0.78 23.81 7.57
C GLY A 79 -0.74 23.75 7.42
N PRO A 80 -1.35 23.23 6.33
CA PRO A 80 -2.81 23.26 6.22
C PRO A 80 -3.56 22.06 6.77
N LEU A 81 -2.85 20.96 7.00
CA LEU A 81 -3.42 19.69 7.37
C LEU A 81 -2.99 19.33 8.77
N ASP A 82 -3.97 19.10 9.62
CA ASP A 82 -3.78 18.59 10.97
C ASP A 82 -3.87 17.07 10.94
N PHE A 83 -2.73 16.38 10.96
CA PHE A 83 -2.68 14.92 10.86
C PHE A 83 -3.44 14.24 12.01
N GLU A 84 -3.60 14.89 13.17
CA GLU A 84 -4.36 14.33 14.29
C GLU A 84 -5.86 14.23 13.99
N THR A 85 -6.35 14.99 13.00
CA THR A 85 -7.76 14.98 12.59
C THR A 85 -8.06 13.93 11.52
N PHE A 86 -7.05 13.28 10.95
CA PHE A 86 -7.26 12.29 9.90
C PHE A 86 -7.86 10.99 10.47
N PRO A 87 -8.88 10.42 9.80
CA PRO A 87 -9.43 9.13 10.19
C PRO A 87 -8.34 8.06 10.18
N THR A 88 -8.34 7.21 11.20
CA THR A 88 -7.39 6.10 11.33
C THR A 88 -7.98 4.84 10.71
N VAL A 89 -7.17 4.12 9.93
CA VAL A 89 -7.55 2.89 9.24
C VAL A 89 -6.56 1.76 9.51
N SER A 90 -7.08 0.54 9.59
CA SER A 90 -6.30 -0.69 9.81
C SER A 90 -6.71 -1.78 8.83
N LEU A 91 -5.79 -2.69 8.54
CA LEU A 91 -6.07 -3.85 7.68
C LEU A 91 -7.09 -4.80 8.32
N GLY A 92 -8.11 -5.17 7.56
CA GLY A 92 -9.11 -6.18 7.95
C GLY A 92 -10.09 -5.72 9.03
N GLU A 93 -10.04 -4.46 9.45
CA GLU A 93 -11.01 -3.88 10.36
C GLU A 93 -12.20 -3.30 9.59
N ALA A 94 -13.37 -3.35 10.22
CA ALA A 94 -14.52 -2.61 9.74
C ALA A 94 -14.37 -1.13 10.11
N ALA A 95 -14.48 -0.26 9.12
CA ALA A 95 -14.29 1.17 9.27
C ALA A 95 -15.36 1.92 8.48
N ASP A 96 -15.60 3.18 8.83
CA ASP A 96 -16.45 4.02 7.99
C ASP A 96 -15.86 4.07 6.58
N ALA A 97 -16.72 4.03 5.56
CA ALA A 97 -16.29 4.05 4.18
C ALA A 97 -15.47 5.32 3.88
N LEU A 98 -14.41 5.18 3.08
CA LEU A 98 -13.53 6.28 2.71
C LEU A 98 -13.43 6.42 1.18
N PRO A 99 -13.53 7.65 0.66
CA PRO A 99 -13.37 7.91 -0.78
C PRO A 99 -11.90 8.00 -1.20
N VAL A 100 -11.66 7.87 -2.51
CA VAL A 100 -10.39 8.29 -3.12
C VAL A 100 -10.18 9.79 -2.88
N GLY A 101 -8.97 10.18 -2.50
CA GLY A 101 -8.62 11.53 -2.05
C GLY A 101 -8.81 11.75 -0.55
N ALA A 102 -9.35 10.79 0.21
CA ALA A 102 -9.32 10.91 1.67
C ALA A 102 -7.87 10.86 2.18
N MET A 103 -7.55 11.79 3.09
CA MET A 103 -6.31 11.79 3.85
C MET A 103 -6.53 11.02 5.14
N VAL A 104 -5.70 10.02 5.39
CA VAL A 104 -5.90 9.03 6.45
C VAL A 104 -4.63 8.85 7.28
N ASN A 105 -4.77 8.31 8.48
CA ASN A 105 -3.67 7.72 9.21
C ASN A 105 -3.76 6.20 9.13
N VAL A 106 -2.71 5.52 8.66
CA VAL A 106 -2.64 4.06 8.79
C VAL A 106 -2.14 3.71 10.18
N ALA A 107 -2.88 2.87 10.89
CA ALA A 107 -2.47 2.33 12.17
C ALA A 107 -1.32 1.34 11.95
N THR A 108 -0.09 1.72 12.34
CA THR A 108 1.11 0.87 12.20
C THR A 108 1.65 0.36 13.54
N GLY A 109 0.84 0.42 14.61
CA GLY A 109 1.31 0.36 15.99
C GLY A 109 1.10 1.73 16.64
N ALA A 110 2.11 2.30 17.32
CA ALA A 110 1.98 3.63 17.92
C ALA A 110 2.37 4.80 17.01
N ILE A 111 2.86 4.56 15.79
CA ILE A 111 3.09 5.61 14.80
C ILE A 111 1.92 5.63 13.83
N LEU A 112 1.19 6.74 13.81
CA LEU A 112 0.23 7.04 12.77
C LEU A 112 1.01 7.44 11.51
N MET A 113 0.84 6.69 10.43
CA MET A 113 1.46 7.00 9.15
C MET A 113 0.44 7.75 8.29
N PRO A 114 0.59 9.08 8.10
CA PRO A 114 -0.31 9.84 7.25
C PRO A 114 -0.14 9.37 5.81
N ALA A 115 -1.25 9.14 5.12
CA ALA A 115 -1.27 8.75 3.71
C ALA A 115 -2.49 9.34 2.99
N GLU A 116 -2.44 9.40 1.68
CA GLU A 116 -3.59 9.76 0.84
C GLU A 116 -4.11 8.51 0.13
N ILE A 117 -5.42 8.26 0.14
CA ILE A 117 -6.02 7.19 -0.67
C ILE A 117 -5.98 7.62 -2.14
N VAL A 118 -5.16 6.96 -2.95
CA VAL A 118 -4.98 7.31 -4.36
C VAL A 118 -5.74 6.41 -5.32
N TYR A 119 -6.26 5.28 -4.83
CA TYR A 119 -7.07 4.36 -5.62
C TYR A 119 -7.95 3.49 -4.72
N LYS A 120 -9.11 3.13 -5.24
CA LYS A 120 -10.10 2.29 -4.57
C LYS A 120 -10.78 1.37 -5.57
N GLU A 121 -11.02 0.13 -5.16
CA GLU A 121 -11.79 -0.86 -5.93
C GLU A 121 -12.57 -1.77 -4.98
N GLY A 122 -13.61 -2.42 -5.50
CA GLY A 122 -14.30 -3.48 -4.76
C GLY A 122 -13.44 -4.73 -4.65
N ALA A 123 -13.42 -5.35 -3.48
CA ALA A 123 -12.69 -6.59 -3.17
C ALA A 123 -13.63 -7.72 -2.70
N HIS A 124 -14.72 -7.95 -3.44
CA HIS A 124 -15.76 -8.88 -3.05
C HIS A 124 -15.21 -10.32 -2.88
N PRO A 125 -15.61 -11.07 -1.84
CA PRO A 125 -15.04 -12.39 -1.53
C PRO A 125 -15.21 -13.46 -2.61
N GLN A 126 -16.13 -13.25 -3.56
CA GLN A 126 -16.36 -14.16 -4.69
C GLN A 126 -15.51 -13.85 -5.93
N LEU A 127 -14.58 -12.90 -5.85
CA LEU A 127 -13.59 -12.71 -6.91
C LEU A 127 -12.62 -13.89 -6.93
N GLY A 128 -12.56 -14.59 -8.06
CA GLY A 128 -11.63 -15.69 -8.29
C GLY A 128 -10.19 -15.20 -8.43
N GLU A 129 -9.24 -16.08 -8.15
CA GLU A 129 -7.80 -15.77 -8.15
C GLU A 129 -7.29 -15.36 -9.54
N ALA A 130 -7.81 -15.95 -10.62
CA ALA A 130 -7.45 -15.59 -11.99
C ALA A 130 -8.40 -14.55 -12.61
N GLY A 131 -9.28 -13.97 -11.79
CA GLY A 131 -10.24 -12.94 -12.17
C GLY A 131 -11.61 -13.48 -12.54
N GLU A 132 -11.92 -14.76 -12.38
CA GLU A 132 -13.26 -15.27 -12.63
C GLU A 132 -14.27 -14.61 -11.69
N VAL A 133 -15.38 -14.12 -12.24
CA VAL A 133 -16.43 -13.48 -11.46
C VAL A 133 -17.79 -14.11 -11.75
N PRO A 134 -18.63 -14.39 -10.73
CA PRO A 134 -20.03 -14.70 -10.95
C PRO A 134 -20.72 -13.56 -11.69
N GLY A 135 -21.39 -13.86 -12.80
CA GLY A 135 -21.93 -12.81 -13.67
C GLY A 135 -22.88 -11.82 -12.98
N TRP A 136 -23.61 -12.26 -11.96
CA TRP A 136 -24.51 -11.39 -11.20
C TRP A 136 -23.78 -10.25 -10.47
N LEU A 137 -22.52 -10.43 -10.07
CA LEU A 137 -21.76 -9.42 -9.33
C LEU A 137 -21.39 -8.22 -10.22
N SER A 138 -21.27 -8.44 -11.53
CA SER A 138 -20.89 -7.40 -12.49
C SER A 138 -21.98 -6.35 -12.63
N GLY A 139 -21.73 -5.16 -12.08
CA GLY A 139 -22.70 -4.05 -12.02
C GLY A 139 -23.80 -4.25 -10.98
N ALA A 140 -23.56 -5.09 -9.97
CA ALA A 140 -24.48 -5.25 -8.85
C ALA A 140 -24.49 -3.99 -7.97
N PRO A 141 -25.66 -3.56 -7.46
CA PRO A 141 -25.73 -2.50 -6.46
C PRO A 141 -25.16 -2.97 -5.12
N SER A 142 -24.76 -2.03 -4.28
CA SER A 142 -24.12 -2.26 -2.97
C SER A 142 -24.91 -3.15 -1.99
N GLY A 143 -26.24 -3.23 -2.14
CA GLY A 143 -27.12 -4.08 -1.32
C GLY A 143 -27.38 -5.49 -1.89
N ALA A 144 -26.70 -5.87 -2.97
CA ALA A 144 -26.88 -7.19 -3.58
C ALA A 144 -26.25 -8.30 -2.73
N CYS A 145 -27.06 -9.29 -2.35
CA CYS A 145 -26.62 -10.45 -1.57
C CYS A 145 -26.56 -11.75 -2.38
N GLY A 146 -26.87 -11.66 -3.68
CA GLY A 146 -26.85 -12.78 -4.62
C GLY A 146 -27.60 -12.47 -5.91
N PRO A 147 -27.70 -13.44 -6.84
CA PRO A 147 -28.31 -13.22 -8.16
C PRO A 147 -29.73 -12.66 -8.07
N GLY A 148 -29.94 -11.44 -8.56
CA GLY A 148 -31.22 -10.75 -8.56
C GLY A 148 -31.83 -10.51 -7.17
N ARG A 149 -31.05 -10.64 -6.09
CA ARG A 149 -31.49 -10.49 -4.70
C ARG A 149 -30.82 -9.28 -4.06
N MET A 150 -31.63 -8.39 -3.52
CA MET A 150 -31.19 -7.30 -2.66
C MET A 150 -31.73 -7.52 -1.25
N ASP A 151 -30.93 -7.24 -0.24
CA ASP A 151 -31.40 -7.14 1.13
C ASP A 151 -31.60 -5.65 1.48
N PRO A 152 -32.84 -5.15 1.55
CA PRO A 152 -33.12 -3.75 1.86
C PRO A 152 -32.84 -3.40 3.33
N LEU A 153 -32.60 -4.39 4.19
CA LEU A 153 -32.28 -4.21 5.61
C LEU A 153 -30.79 -4.46 5.90
N ALA A 154 -30.02 -4.95 4.93
CA ALA A 154 -28.60 -5.12 5.09
C ALA A 154 -27.94 -3.76 5.30
N GLN A 155 -27.07 -3.68 6.31
CA GLN A 155 -26.16 -2.57 6.45
C GLN A 155 -25.29 -2.50 5.20
N ALA A 156 -25.12 -1.31 4.62
CA ALA A 156 -24.34 -1.09 3.40
C ALA A 156 -22.85 -1.24 3.70
N VAL A 157 -22.41 -2.49 3.86
CA VAL A 157 -21.02 -2.86 4.11
C VAL A 157 -20.44 -3.46 2.85
N LEU A 158 -19.39 -2.84 2.33
CA LEU A 158 -18.68 -3.31 1.15
C LEU A 158 -17.27 -3.73 1.51
N HIS A 159 -16.81 -4.84 0.93
CA HIS A 159 -15.39 -5.20 0.98
C HIS A 159 -14.63 -4.38 -0.04
N GLU A 160 -13.70 -3.55 0.42
CA GLU A 160 -12.99 -2.58 -0.42
C GLU A 160 -11.47 -2.74 -0.29
N ARG A 161 -10.77 -2.55 -1.41
CA ARG A 161 -9.33 -2.40 -1.45
C ARG A 161 -8.98 -0.94 -1.65
N LEU A 162 -8.20 -0.40 -0.72
CA LEU A 162 -7.67 0.96 -0.73
C LEU A 162 -6.16 0.89 -0.99
N VAL A 163 -5.70 1.63 -2.00
CA VAL A 163 -4.27 1.85 -2.23
C VAL A 163 -3.93 3.24 -1.74
N ILE A 164 -2.95 3.29 -0.85
CA ILE A 164 -2.50 4.51 -0.19
C ILE A 164 -1.15 4.96 -0.75
N ASP A 165 -0.99 6.28 -0.84
CA ASP A 165 0.29 6.93 -1.10
C ASP A 165 0.86 7.50 0.20
N PRO A 166 1.87 6.85 0.80
CA PRO A 166 2.53 7.34 2.01
C PRO A 166 3.44 8.55 1.72
N ASP A 167 3.76 8.84 0.46
CA ASP A 167 4.66 9.92 0.06
C ASP A 167 3.95 11.26 -0.19
N ALA A 168 2.62 11.29 -0.11
CA ALA A 168 1.82 12.47 -0.43
C ALA A 168 2.16 13.72 0.42
N PHE A 169 2.73 13.54 1.61
CA PHE A 169 3.06 14.62 2.56
C PHE A 169 4.54 15.05 2.53
N GLY A 170 5.32 14.53 1.57
CA GLY A 170 6.71 14.92 1.35
C GLY A 170 7.74 14.26 2.27
N VAL A 171 9.01 14.55 1.97
CA VAL A 171 10.17 13.88 2.59
C VAL A 171 10.25 14.19 4.09
N GLY A 172 10.25 13.14 4.93
CA GLY A 172 10.39 13.22 6.38
C GLY A 172 9.12 12.88 7.18
N LEU A 173 7.98 12.73 6.50
CA LEU A 173 6.73 12.20 7.08
C LEU A 173 6.34 10.83 6.49
N SER A 174 6.91 10.46 5.34
CA SER A 174 6.76 9.12 4.76
C SER A 174 7.46 8.05 5.58
N ALA A 175 6.88 6.85 5.62
CA ALA A 175 7.61 5.64 5.97
C ALA A 175 8.69 5.36 4.93
N ASP A 176 9.90 5.02 5.37
CA ASP A 176 10.97 4.64 4.43
C ASP A 176 10.67 3.28 3.76
N ALA A 177 11.39 2.99 2.66
CA ALA A 177 11.17 1.77 1.89
C ALA A 177 11.36 0.48 2.73
N THR A 178 12.20 0.53 3.76
CA THR A 178 12.47 -0.61 4.65
C THR A 178 11.29 -0.81 5.61
N GLN A 179 10.72 0.28 6.16
CA GLN A 179 9.52 0.25 6.98
C GLN A 179 8.33 -0.29 6.19
N LEU A 180 8.10 0.19 4.97
CA LEU A 180 7.02 -0.31 4.11
C LEU A 180 7.20 -1.80 3.76
N ALA A 181 8.41 -2.24 3.42
CA ALA A 181 8.70 -3.65 3.15
C ALA A 181 8.47 -4.53 4.39
N ARG A 182 8.79 -4.03 5.59
CA ARG A 182 8.55 -4.72 6.86
C ARG A 182 7.05 -4.84 7.16
N MET A 183 6.28 -3.79 6.90
CA MET A 183 4.83 -3.80 7.08
C MET A 183 4.15 -4.84 6.18
N ARG A 184 4.53 -4.88 4.90
CA ARG A 184 4.05 -5.90 3.94
C ARG A 184 4.42 -7.32 4.38
N ARG A 185 5.65 -7.52 4.87
CA ARG A 185 6.13 -8.84 5.34
C ARG A 185 5.38 -9.33 6.58
N LYS A 186 4.95 -8.43 7.46
CA LYS A 186 4.20 -8.78 8.67
C LYS A 186 2.72 -9.06 8.40
N SER A 187 2.16 -8.61 7.27
CA SER A 187 0.73 -8.75 6.91
C SER A 187 -0.23 -8.30 8.02
N ARG A 188 0.22 -7.40 8.91
CA ARG A 188 -0.55 -6.94 10.07
C ARG A 188 -1.24 -5.60 9.80
N TRP A 189 -0.63 -4.75 8.99
CA TRP A 189 -1.05 -3.37 8.78
C TRP A 189 -1.35 -3.05 7.31
N LEU A 190 -0.73 -3.80 6.40
CA LEU A 190 -0.96 -3.78 4.97
C LEU A 190 -0.93 -5.23 4.49
N ASP A 191 -1.66 -5.55 3.43
CA ASP A 191 -1.55 -6.86 2.81
C ASP A 191 -0.17 -7.06 2.16
N ALA A 192 0.07 -8.25 1.62
CA ALA A 192 1.34 -8.60 0.98
C ALA A 192 1.74 -7.65 -0.17
N ARG A 193 0.79 -6.88 -0.73
CA ARG A 193 1.02 -5.91 -1.80
C ARG A 193 1.14 -4.48 -1.30
N GLY A 194 0.93 -4.22 -0.01
CA GLY A 194 0.96 -2.87 0.53
C GLY A 194 -0.37 -2.13 0.39
N HIS A 195 -1.48 -2.86 0.28
CA HIS A 195 -2.83 -2.29 0.22
C HIS A 195 -3.57 -2.52 1.54
N LEU A 196 -4.61 -1.72 1.77
CA LEU A 196 -5.57 -1.94 2.84
C LEU A 196 -6.81 -2.61 2.26
N VAL A 197 -7.21 -3.73 2.83
CA VAL A 197 -8.52 -4.36 2.55
C VAL A 197 -9.37 -4.17 3.79
N VAL A 198 -10.53 -3.55 3.63
CA VAL A 198 -11.40 -3.11 4.74
C VAL A 198 -12.86 -3.47 4.48
N ASP A 199 -13.62 -3.56 5.58
CA ASP A 199 -15.08 -3.67 5.54
C ASP A 199 -15.66 -2.27 5.70
N ALA A 200 -15.91 -1.61 4.57
CA ALA A 200 -16.32 -0.22 4.49
C ALA A 200 -17.81 -0.06 4.82
N GLN A 201 -18.12 0.67 5.88
CA GLN A 201 -19.48 0.94 6.33
C GLN A 201 -19.99 2.27 5.77
N TYR A 202 -21.05 2.20 4.96
CA TYR A 202 -21.76 3.37 4.45
C TYR A 202 -23.00 3.66 5.30
N ALA A 203 -23.45 4.91 5.35
CA ALA A 203 -24.67 5.24 6.09
C ALA A 203 -25.93 4.76 5.36
N SER A 204 -25.87 4.56 4.04
CA SER A 204 -26.96 3.99 3.24
C SER A 204 -26.48 3.30 1.96
N ALA A 205 -27.32 2.44 1.37
CA ALA A 205 -27.03 1.85 0.06
C ALA A 205 -26.95 2.90 -1.06
N ALA A 206 -27.74 3.98 -0.98
CA ALA A 206 -27.69 5.07 -1.95
C ALA A 206 -26.35 5.82 -1.91
N GLU A 207 -25.74 5.94 -0.73
CA GLU A 207 -24.40 6.51 -0.55
C GLU A 207 -23.32 5.56 -1.10
N ALA A 208 -23.48 4.25 -0.86
CA ALA A 208 -22.56 3.22 -1.35
C ALA A 208 -22.58 3.05 -2.89
N ASP A 209 -23.67 3.45 -3.55
CA ASP A 209 -23.80 3.43 -5.01
C ASP A 209 -23.30 4.74 -5.69
N LEU A 210 -22.83 5.73 -4.93
CA LEU A 210 -22.19 6.92 -5.49
C LEU A 210 -20.85 6.56 -6.14
N ASN A 211 -20.50 7.22 -7.25
CA ASN A 211 -19.14 7.14 -7.76
C ASN A 211 -18.16 7.83 -6.80
N ASP A 212 -16.87 7.47 -6.86
CA ASP A 212 -15.86 7.96 -5.92
C ASP A 212 -15.75 9.50 -5.86
N THR A 213 -15.98 10.21 -6.98
CA THR A 213 -15.93 11.69 -7.00
C THR A 213 -17.11 12.30 -6.26
N ASP A 214 -18.33 11.80 -6.50
CA ASP A 214 -19.53 12.26 -5.80
C ASP A 214 -19.50 11.84 -4.33
N TYR A 215 -18.94 10.66 -4.04
CA TYR A 215 -18.72 10.21 -2.67
C TYR A 215 -17.69 11.07 -1.94
N TYR A 216 -16.64 11.51 -2.63
CA TYR A 216 -15.67 12.45 -2.10
C TYR A 216 -16.29 13.81 -1.77
N ALA A 217 -17.15 14.34 -2.65
CA ALA A 217 -17.90 15.57 -2.39
C ALA A 217 -18.81 15.41 -1.15
N HIS A 218 -19.55 14.30 -1.06
CA HIS A 218 -20.38 13.99 0.09
C HIS A 218 -19.56 13.90 1.39
N PHE A 219 -18.42 13.22 1.34
CA PHE A 219 -17.49 13.11 2.47
C PHE A 219 -17.02 14.49 2.95
N LEU A 220 -16.57 15.36 2.04
CA LEU A 220 -16.11 16.71 2.39
C LEU A 220 -17.23 17.62 2.91
N LEU A 221 -18.48 17.43 2.48
CA LEU A 221 -19.62 18.21 2.98
C LEU A 221 -20.13 17.71 4.35
N THR A 222 -19.73 16.51 4.77
CA THR A 222 -20.20 15.88 6.01
C THR A 222 -19.05 15.71 7.01
N ARG A 223 -18.28 14.62 6.90
CA ARG A 223 -17.21 14.23 7.83
C ARG A 223 -15.95 15.07 7.66
N GLY A 224 -15.60 15.41 6.43
CA GLY A 224 -14.43 16.22 6.07
C GLY A 224 -14.69 17.72 6.05
N ARG A 225 -15.79 18.20 6.64
CA ARG A 225 -16.25 19.60 6.52
C ARG A 225 -15.20 20.62 6.97
N ASP A 226 -14.44 20.30 8.02
CA ASP A 226 -13.41 21.19 8.52
C ASP A 226 -12.25 21.38 7.52
N LEU A 227 -12.02 20.41 6.62
CA LEU A 227 -11.00 20.52 5.58
C LEU A 227 -11.35 21.59 4.54
N ILE A 228 -12.62 21.66 4.11
CA ILE A 228 -13.07 22.67 3.12
C ILE A 228 -13.32 24.06 3.73
N LEU A 229 -13.37 24.15 5.05
CA LEU A 229 -13.44 25.39 5.80
C LEU A 229 -12.10 25.82 6.40
N SER A 230 -11.05 25.03 6.17
CA SER A 230 -9.73 25.30 6.72
C SER A 230 -9.20 26.61 6.16
N PRO A 231 -8.84 27.58 7.02
CA PRO A 231 -8.25 28.84 6.60
C PRO A 231 -6.81 28.68 6.08
N HIS A 232 -6.29 27.46 6.11
CA HIS A 232 -4.96 27.15 5.67
C HIS A 232 -4.91 26.66 4.21
N ALA A 233 -6.05 26.33 3.60
CA ALA A 233 -6.12 26.14 2.15
C ALA A 233 -5.67 27.43 1.42
N PRO A 234 -4.99 27.37 0.26
CA PRO A 234 -4.65 28.57 -0.52
C PRO A 234 -5.89 29.42 -0.86
N ALA A 235 -7.03 28.78 -1.11
CA ALA A 235 -8.33 29.43 -1.27
C ALA A 235 -9.42 28.61 -0.56
N PRO A 236 -9.74 28.92 0.71
CA PRO A 236 -10.81 28.23 1.44
C PRO A 236 -12.14 28.37 0.71
N LEU A 237 -12.97 27.33 0.70
CA LEU A 237 -14.14 27.27 -0.20
C LEU A 237 -15.13 28.43 0.02
N PRO A 238 -15.45 28.85 1.27
CA PRO A 238 -16.34 30.00 1.50
C PRO A 238 -15.84 31.31 0.90
N THR A 239 -14.51 31.46 0.73
CA THR A 239 -13.92 32.69 0.18
C THR A 239 -14.12 32.81 -1.33
N LEU A 240 -14.44 31.70 -2.01
CA LEU A 240 -14.79 31.66 -3.43
C LEU A 240 -16.27 32.03 -3.68
N LEU A 241 -17.05 32.20 -2.61
CA LEU A 241 -18.48 32.48 -2.66
C LEU A 241 -18.80 33.88 -2.15
N PRO A 242 -20.02 34.39 -2.40
CA PRO A 242 -20.51 35.58 -1.74
C PRO A 242 -20.53 35.40 -0.20
N PRO A 243 -20.23 36.45 0.60
CA PRO A 243 -20.30 36.35 2.05
C PRO A 243 -21.69 35.94 2.53
N GLY A 244 -21.75 34.95 3.42
CA GLY A 244 -23.01 34.42 3.96
C GLY A 244 -23.73 33.42 3.05
N ALA A 245 -23.03 32.82 2.08
CA ALA A 245 -23.52 31.68 1.32
C ALA A 245 -23.98 30.55 2.25
N ASP A 246 -25.07 29.87 1.87
CA ASP A 246 -25.63 28.73 2.60
C ASP A 246 -24.95 27.40 2.20
N GLU A 247 -25.38 26.31 2.84
CA GLU A 247 -24.81 24.97 2.61
C GLU A 247 -25.08 24.47 1.17
N ASP A 248 -26.21 24.84 0.57
CA ASP A 248 -26.54 24.45 -0.81
C ASP A 248 -25.59 25.15 -1.81
N ALA A 249 -25.26 26.41 -1.57
CA ALA A 249 -24.26 27.14 -2.35
C ALA A 249 -22.86 26.53 -2.16
N LEU A 250 -22.50 26.11 -0.95
CA LEU A 250 -21.22 25.44 -0.67
C LEU A 250 -21.12 24.09 -1.41
N ALA A 251 -22.19 23.29 -1.37
CA ALA A 251 -22.27 22.02 -2.07
C ALA A 251 -22.17 22.23 -3.59
N THR A 252 -22.93 23.19 -4.14
CA THR A 252 -22.89 23.52 -5.58
C THR A 252 -21.48 23.95 -6.00
N ALA A 253 -20.81 24.77 -5.19
CA ALA A 253 -19.46 25.24 -5.44
C ALA A 253 -18.43 24.11 -5.47
N LEU A 254 -18.52 23.18 -4.52
CA LEU A 254 -17.62 22.02 -4.45
C LEU A 254 -17.76 21.13 -5.69
N HIS A 255 -18.99 20.81 -6.09
CA HIS A 255 -19.23 20.03 -7.31
C HIS A 255 -18.74 20.79 -8.55
N GLY A 256 -18.96 22.11 -8.63
CA GLY A 256 -18.46 22.94 -9.72
C GLY A 256 -16.93 22.92 -9.83
N LEU A 257 -16.20 22.93 -8.70
CA LEU A 257 -14.74 22.80 -8.69
C LEU A 257 -14.30 21.41 -9.16
N LEU A 258 -14.90 20.34 -8.66
CA LEU A 258 -14.58 18.96 -9.06
C LEU A 258 -14.83 18.74 -10.56
N ASP A 259 -15.95 19.24 -11.09
CA ASP A 259 -16.27 19.16 -12.52
C ASP A 259 -15.32 19.99 -13.37
N THR A 260 -14.87 21.14 -12.86
CA THR A 260 -13.85 21.96 -13.54
C THR A 260 -12.52 21.22 -13.62
N VAL A 261 -12.06 20.63 -12.51
CA VAL A 261 -10.83 19.82 -12.48
C VAL A 261 -10.94 18.63 -13.43
N ARG A 262 -12.05 17.87 -13.38
CA ARG A 262 -12.33 16.75 -14.28
C ARG A 262 -12.33 17.19 -15.75
N GLY A 263 -13.00 18.30 -16.06
CA GLY A 263 -13.08 18.86 -17.40
C GLY A 263 -11.71 19.27 -17.95
N VAL A 264 -10.88 19.91 -17.12
CA VAL A 264 -9.52 20.30 -17.49
C VAL A 264 -8.63 19.07 -17.70
N LEU A 265 -8.66 18.08 -16.80
CA LEU A 265 -7.89 16.82 -16.97
C LEU A 265 -8.22 16.12 -18.29
N ARG A 266 -9.51 16.04 -18.64
CA ARG A 266 -9.98 15.46 -19.91
C ARG A 266 -9.52 16.24 -21.15
N GLY A 267 -9.29 17.54 -21.01
CA GLY A 267 -8.88 18.43 -22.10
C GLY A 267 -7.37 18.51 -22.33
N ILE A 268 -6.54 17.84 -21.54
CA ILE A 268 -5.08 17.86 -21.70
C ILE A 268 -4.66 16.74 -22.67
N ASP A 269 -4.10 17.12 -23.82
CA ASP A 269 -3.75 16.18 -24.90
C ASP A 269 -2.70 15.15 -24.48
N GLU A 270 -1.76 15.52 -23.61
CA GLU A 270 -0.69 14.65 -23.12
C GLU A 270 -1.18 13.59 -22.13
N LEU A 271 -2.42 13.72 -21.64
CA LEU A 271 -3.02 12.82 -20.68
C LEU A 271 -4.05 11.89 -21.35
N ARG A 272 -4.35 10.81 -20.62
CA ARG A 272 -5.44 9.90 -20.92
C ARG A 272 -6.22 9.61 -19.64
N MET A 273 -7.53 9.50 -19.78
CA MET A 273 -8.43 9.12 -18.69
C MET A 273 -8.77 7.63 -18.75
N CYS A 274 -8.85 6.99 -17.59
CA CYS A 274 -9.51 5.70 -17.36
C CYS A 274 -10.53 5.91 -16.24
N GLY A 275 -11.81 6.06 -16.58
CA GLY A 275 -12.81 6.58 -15.64
C GLY A 275 -12.45 8.00 -15.18
N ASP A 276 -12.35 8.19 -13.86
CA ASP A 276 -11.93 9.46 -13.23
C ASP A 276 -10.41 9.51 -12.92
N TYR A 277 -9.63 8.54 -13.40
CA TYR A 277 -8.18 8.49 -13.21
C TYR A 277 -7.43 9.01 -14.44
N ALA A 278 -6.57 10.01 -14.24
CA ALA A 278 -5.68 10.54 -15.27
C ALA A 278 -4.28 9.92 -15.17
N PHE A 279 -3.69 9.59 -16.32
CA PHE A 279 -2.29 9.19 -16.43
C PHE A 279 -1.68 9.73 -17.72
N THR A 280 -0.35 9.78 -17.80
CA THR A 280 0.33 10.32 -18.99
C THR A 280 0.30 9.35 -20.16
N ARG A 281 0.16 9.86 -21.39
CA ARG A 281 0.34 9.03 -22.59
C ARG A 281 1.77 8.47 -22.70
N VAL A 282 2.74 9.19 -22.15
CA VAL A 282 4.14 8.74 -22.08
C VAL A 282 4.29 7.48 -21.23
N SER A 283 3.68 7.43 -20.04
CA SER A 283 3.74 6.25 -19.17
C SER A 283 3.03 5.05 -19.79
N LEU A 284 1.93 5.27 -20.52
CA LEU A 284 1.28 4.20 -21.28
C LEU A 284 2.18 3.71 -22.43
N ALA A 285 2.77 4.62 -23.21
CA ALA A 285 3.67 4.26 -24.31
C ALA A 285 4.90 3.49 -23.82
N GLN A 286 5.47 3.87 -22.67
CA GLN A 286 6.56 3.15 -22.02
C GLN A 286 6.15 1.72 -21.65
N ARG A 287 4.94 1.52 -21.12
CA ARG A 287 4.43 0.19 -20.82
C ARG A 287 4.19 -0.64 -22.08
N LEU A 288 3.65 -0.04 -23.13
CA LEU A 288 3.42 -0.74 -24.39
C LEU A 288 4.73 -1.18 -25.06
N ALA A 289 5.82 -0.42 -24.84
CA ALA A 289 7.15 -0.74 -25.34
C ALA A 289 7.95 -1.71 -24.43
N ASP A 290 7.43 -2.05 -23.25
CA ASP A 290 8.05 -3.02 -22.34
C ASP A 290 7.74 -4.45 -22.81
N ASP A 291 8.76 -5.32 -22.82
CA ASP A 291 8.65 -6.76 -23.15
C ASP A 291 8.38 -7.62 -21.90
N GLY A 292 8.26 -7.00 -20.73
CA GLY A 292 8.02 -7.64 -19.45
C GLY A 292 6.59 -8.17 -19.26
N PRO A 293 6.29 -8.74 -18.07
CA PRO A 293 5.04 -9.44 -17.79
C PRO A 293 3.81 -8.53 -17.73
N LEU A 294 3.99 -7.21 -17.68
CA LEU A 294 2.91 -6.22 -17.80
C LEU A 294 3.10 -5.30 -19.03
N GLY A 295 3.94 -5.75 -19.96
CA GLY A 295 4.24 -5.08 -21.21
C GLY A 295 3.12 -5.13 -22.24
N GLY A 296 3.29 -4.47 -23.38
CA GLY A 296 2.27 -4.35 -24.42
C GLY A 296 1.74 -5.71 -24.89
N GLN A 297 2.65 -6.59 -25.32
CA GLN A 297 2.29 -7.93 -25.80
C GLN A 297 1.60 -8.78 -24.73
N ALA A 298 2.08 -8.73 -23.48
CA ALA A 298 1.50 -9.48 -22.38
C ALA A 298 0.05 -9.03 -22.07
N LEU A 299 -0.23 -7.73 -22.15
CA LEU A 299 -1.57 -7.19 -21.96
C LEU A 299 -2.50 -7.51 -23.15
N GLU A 300 -2.00 -7.49 -24.38
CA GLU A 300 -2.76 -7.92 -25.57
C GLU A 300 -3.10 -9.42 -25.53
N ASP A 301 -2.14 -10.25 -25.11
CA ASP A 301 -2.36 -11.69 -24.90
C ASP A 301 -3.41 -11.92 -23.81
N LYS A 302 -3.39 -11.10 -22.76
CA LYS A 302 -4.41 -11.14 -21.70
C LYS A 302 -5.79 -10.71 -22.22
N ALA A 303 -5.90 -9.64 -23.02
CA ALA A 303 -7.14 -9.23 -23.66
C ALA A 303 -7.71 -10.35 -24.57
N THR A 304 -6.84 -11.02 -25.32
CA THR A 304 -7.19 -12.19 -26.13
C THR A 304 -7.65 -13.37 -25.27
N SER A 305 -7.01 -13.60 -24.12
CA SER A 305 -7.42 -14.64 -23.17
C SER A 305 -8.81 -14.36 -22.60
N ILE A 306 -9.10 -13.10 -22.25
CA ILE A 306 -10.41 -12.68 -21.72
C ILE A 306 -11.48 -12.85 -22.80
N SER A 307 -11.24 -12.43 -24.04
CA SER A 307 -12.24 -12.59 -25.10
C SER A 307 -12.61 -14.07 -25.34
N ARG A 308 -11.66 -15.00 -25.18
CA ARG A 308 -11.92 -16.44 -25.33
C ARG A 308 -12.90 -17.02 -24.31
N THR A 309 -13.12 -16.39 -23.16
CA THR A 309 -14.08 -16.90 -22.15
C THR A 309 -15.52 -16.85 -22.67
N GLY A 310 -15.81 -15.98 -23.65
CA GLY A 310 -17.11 -15.93 -24.33
C GLY A 310 -17.27 -16.98 -25.42
N VAL A 311 -16.22 -17.67 -25.86
CA VAL A 311 -16.27 -18.60 -27.01
C VAL A 311 -16.90 -19.94 -26.61
N PRO A 312 -17.95 -20.42 -27.29
CA PRO A 312 -18.60 -21.69 -26.97
C PRO A 312 -17.65 -22.89 -27.12
N SER A 313 -17.60 -23.75 -26.12
CA SER A 313 -16.88 -25.03 -26.24
C SER A 313 -17.62 -25.96 -27.22
N GLN A 314 -16.93 -26.42 -28.28
CA GLN A 314 -17.50 -27.33 -29.28
C GLN A 314 -17.83 -28.71 -28.67
N ARG A 315 -18.98 -28.85 -27.99
CA ARG A 315 -19.58 -30.17 -27.74
C ARG A 315 -20.48 -30.53 -28.91
N ARG A 316 -20.02 -31.50 -29.71
CA ARG A 316 -20.76 -32.12 -30.83
C ARG A 316 -22.23 -32.37 -30.42
N ASN A 317 -23.16 -31.71 -31.10
CA ASN A 317 -24.62 -31.98 -31.14
C ASN A 317 -25.57 -31.30 -30.13
N ARG A 318 -25.30 -30.08 -29.65
CA ARG A 318 -26.36 -29.21 -29.09
C ARG A 318 -26.29 -27.79 -29.65
N ALA A 319 -27.44 -27.11 -29.74
CA ALA A 319 -27.52 -25.69 -30.08
C ALA A 319 -26.48 -24.90 -29.27
N LEU A 320 -25.75 -23.99 -29.92
CA LEU A 320 -24.74 -23.14 -29.27
C LEU A 320 -25.44 -22.39 -28.12
N ALA A 321 -25.16 -22.80 -26.88
CA ALA A 321 -25.67 -22.12 -25.71
C ALA A 321 -24.95 -20.77 -25.57
N ARG A 322 -25.71 -19.72 -25.23
CA ARG A 322 -25.17 -18.40 -24.85
C ARG A 322 -24.02 -18.62 -23.86
N THR A 323 -22.82 -18.21 -24.24
CA THR A 323 -21.62 -18.32 -23.40
C THR A 323 -21.19 -16.90 -23.05
N VAL A 324 -21.22 -16.59 -21.75
CA VAL A 324 -20.83 -15.29 -21.20
C VAL A 324 -19.74 -15.56 -20.16
N GLY A 325 -18.64 -14.85 -20.27
CA GLY A 325 -17.58 -14.84 -19.25
C GLY A 325 -17.40 -13.44 -18.70
N HIS A 326 -17.17 -13.36 -17.39
CA HIS A 326 -16.88 -12.13 -16.66
C HIS A 326 -15.51 -12.26 -16.01
N THR A 327 -14.63 -11.30 -16.29
CA THR A 327 -13.25 -11.29 -15.75
C THR A 327 -12.94 -9.97 -15.06
N ALA A 328 -12.67 -10.01 -13.75
CA ALA A 328 -12.13 -8.88 -12.98
C ALA A 328 -10.63 -8.70 -13.27
N LEU A 329 -10.24 -7.51 -13.69
CA LEU A 329 -8.90 -7.27 -14.24
C LEU A 329 -7.80 -7.34 -13.19
N GLY A 330 -8.04 -6.86 -11.96
CA GLY A 330 -7.08 -6.84 -10.87
C GLY A 330 -6.53 -8.23 -10.50
N PRO A 331 -7.38 -9.17 -10.06
CA PRO A 331 -6.95 -10.55 -9.84
C PRO A 331 -6.36 -11.19 -11.10
N ALA A 332 -6.93 -10.89 -12.27
CA ALA A 332 -6.45 -11.42 -13.53
C ALA A 332 -5.01 -10.97 -13.89
N LEU A 333 -4.61 -9.76 -13.52
CA LEU A 333 -3.24 -9.26 -13.64
C LEU A 333 -2.32 -9.87 -12.56
N LEU A 334 -2.81 -10.00 -11.33
CA LEU A 334 -2.07 -10.62 -10.23
C LEU A 334 -1.74 -12.10 -10.51
N ALA A 335 -2.60 -12.81 -11.25
CA ALA A 335 -2.37 -14.18 -11.67
C ALA A 335 -1.40 -14.32 -12.86
N MET A 336 -0.96 -13.22 -13.48
CA MET A 336 0.06 -13.29 -14.53
C MET A 336 1.42 -13.65 -13.94
N ARG A 337 2.17 -14.50 -14.64
CA ARG A 337 3.50 -14.94 -14.22
C ARG A 337 4.45 -13.75 -14.09
N ASP A 338 5.36 -13.85 -13.12
CA ASP A 338 6.45 -12.89 -12.90
C ASP A 338 6.01 -11.44 -12.61
N THR A 339 4.76 -11.21 -12.20
CA THR A 339 4.24 -9.89 -11.78
C THR A 339 4.52 -9.54 -10.32
N SER A 340 5.24 -10.41 -9.59
CA SER A 340 5.60 -10.18 -8.19
C SER A 340 6.44 -8.91 -8.03
N GLY A 341 6.09 -8.04 -7.08
CA GLY A 341 6.74 -6.74 -6.87
C GLY A 341 6.34 -5.62 -7.86
N LEU A 342 5.85 -5.95 -9.07
CA LEU A 342 5.45 -4.95 -10.07
C LEU A 342 4.06 -4.33 -9.81
N LEU A 343 3.27 -5.00 -8.97
CA LEU A 343 1.91 -4.63 -8.59
C LEU A 343 1.82 -4.27 -7.10
N ASP A 344 2.92 -3.78 -6.52
CA ASP A 344 2.99 -3.43 -5.12
C ASP A 344 2.69 -1.94 -4.90
N GLY A 345 1.86 -1.63 -3.91
CA GLY A 345 1.48 -0.29 -3.50
C GLY A 345 0.96 0.54 -4.68
N ILE A 346 1.46 1.76 -4.79
CA ILE A 346 1.02 2.73 -5.79
C ILE A 346 1.32 2.34 -7.26
N ALA A 347 2.08 1.26 -7.50
CA ALA A 347 2.29 0.71 -8.84
C ALA A 347 1.07 -0.11 -9.34
N TYR A 348 0.23 -0.61 -8.45
CA TYR A 348 -0.97 -1.36 -8.81
C TYR A 348 -1.99 -0.53 -9.61
N PRO A 349 -2.42 0.66 -9.14
CA PRO A 349 -3.43 1.46 -9.84
C PRO A 349 -3.04 1.86 -11.26
N ILE A 350 -1.75 2.19 -11.50
CA ILE A 350 -1.29 2.56 -12.85
C ILE A 350 -1.35 1.35 -13.80
N ALA A 351 -1.04 0.16 -13.30
CA ALA A 351 -1.14 -1.06 -14.10
C ALA A 351 -2.59 -1.38 -14.47
N ILE A 352 -3.53 -1.21 -13.53
CA ILE A 352 -4.97 -1.38 -13.78
C ILE A 352 -5.49 -0.37 -14.81
N CYS A 353 -5.15 0.91 -14.66
CA CYS A 353 -5.57 1.96 -15.60
C CYS A 353 -5.03 1.69 -17.01
N HIS A 354 -3.75 1.30 -17.12
CA HIS A 354 -3.16 0.97 -18.40
C HIS A 354 -3.77 -0.30 -19.00
N ALA A 355 -4.01 -1.34 -18.22
CA ALA A 355 -4.61 -2.57 -18.71
C ALA A 355 -6.04 -2.35 -19.23
N ASN A 356 -6.87 -1.58 -18.51
CA ASN A 356 -8.20 -1.17 -19.00
C ASN A 356 -8.10 -0.37 -20.31
N ALA A 357 -7.14 0.55 -20.40
CA ALA A 357 -6.91 1.32 -21.63
C ALA A 357 -6.49 0.43 -22.82
N VAL A 358 -5.61 -0.55 -22.58
CA VAL A 358 -5.17 -1.51 -23.61
C VAL A 358 -6.33 -2.40 -24.04
N LEU A 359 -7.15 -2.91 -23.13
CA LEU A 359 -8.34 -3.70 -23.50
C LEU A 359 -9.33 -2.88 -24.32
N ALA A 360 -9.56 -1.62 -23.95
CA ALA A 360 -10.44 -0.74 -24.71
C ALA A 360 -9.89 -0.48 -26.13
N ASP A 361 -8.59 -0.26 -26.28
CA ASP A 361 -7.95 -0.05 -27.58
C ASP A 361 -7.92 -1.32 -28.42
N TYR A 362 -7.64 -2.47 -27.81
CA TYR A 362 -7.73 -3.78 -28.44
C TYR A 362 -9.13 -3.99 -29.05
N VAL A 363 -10.20 -3.73 -28.29
CA VAL A 363 -11.57 -3.85 -28.81
C VAL A 363 -11.82 -2.87 -29.95
N ARG A 364 -11.41 -1.60 -29.82
CA ARG A 364 -11.60 -0.61 -30.89
C ARG A 364 -10.84 -0.95 -32.17
N CYS A 365 -9.65 -1.54 -32.07
CA CYS A 365 -8.81 -1.84 -33.23
C CYS A 365 -9.16 -3.16 -33.92
N ASP A 366 -9.55 -4.19 -33.16
CA ASP A 366 -9.74 -5.55 -33.69
C ASP A 366 -11.21 -5.96 -33.87
N SER A 367 -12.16 -5.12 -33.48
CA SER A 367 -13.58 -5.37 -33.75
C SER A 367 -13.95 -4.99 -35.19
N ASP A 368 -14.82 -5.80 -35.78
CA ASP A 368 -15.47 -5.49 -37.05
C ASP A 368 -16.40 -4.27 -36.88
N GLU A 369 -16.27 -3.26 -37.76
CA GLU A 369 -17.00 -1.99 -37.64
C GLU A 369 -18.52 -2.13 -37.74
N ASP A 370 -19.00 -3.09 -38.53
CA ASP A 370 -20.44 -3.29 -38.77
C ASP A 370 -21.11 -4.11 -37.66
N THR A 371 -20.38 -5.08 -37.11
CA THR A 371 -20.93 -6.05 -36.15
C THR A 371 -20.49 -5.79 -34.72
N GLY A 372 -19.37 -5.11 -34.49
CA GLY A 372 -18.74 -4.94 -33.17
C GLY A 372 -18.16 -6.24 -32.60
N LEU A 373 -17.98 -7.27 -33.44
CA LEU A 373 -17.43 -8.57 -33.04
C LEU A 373 -15.91 -8.60 -33.23
N LEU A 374 -15.20 -9.18 -32.27
CA LEU A 374 -13.79 -9.54 -32.43
C LEU A 374 -13.64 -10.72 -33.41
N ARG A 375 -12.41 -10.96 -33.86
CA ARG A 375 -12.07 -12.05 -34.81
C ARG A 375 -12.49 -13.45 -34.35
N ASN A 376 -12.64 -13.66 -33.05
CA ASN A 376 -13.11 -14.91 -32.45
C ASN A 376 -14.65 -14.98 -32.29
N GLY A 377 -15.39 -14.01 -32.83
CA GLY A 377 -16.85 -13.99 -32.85
C GLY A 377 -17.49 -13.67 -31.51
N VAL A 378 -16.84 -12.86 -30.66
CA VAL A 378 -17.39 -12.43 -29.37
C VAL A 378 -17.41 -10.91 -29.28
N HIS A 379 -18.34 -10.38 -28.47
CA HIS A 379 -18.27 -9.02 -27.95
C HIS A 379 -17.44 -9.00 -26.68
N LEU A 380 -16.53 -8.03 -26.57
CA LEU A 380 -15.77 -7.75 -25.37
C LEU A 380 -16.00 -6.30 -24.96
N ARG A 381 -16.38 -6.07 -23.69
CA ARG A 381 -16.61 -4.71 -23.16
C ARG A 381 -16.42 -4.65 -21.65
N LEU A 382 -16.19 -3.45 -21.13
CA LEU A 382 -16.30 -3.15 -19.70
C LEU A 382 -17.78 -3.24 -19.30
N ASP A 383 -18.04 -3.94 -18.20
CA ASP A 383 -19.38 -4.12 -17.66
C ASP A 383 -19.54 -3.48 -16.28
N ASP A 384 -18.48 -3.52 -15.46
CA ASP A 384 -18.38 -2.91 -14.13
C ASP A 384 -17.03 -2.20 -14.01
N PRO A 385 -16.96 -0.91 -13.64
CA PRO A 385 -15.69 -0.20 -13.52
C PRO A 385 -15.03 -0.35 -12.13
N TRP A 386 -15.76 -0.83 -11.13
CA TRP A 386 -15.36 -0.74 -9.71
C TRP A 386 -14.85 -2.07 -9.15
N GLN A 387 -15.55 -3.17 -9.42
CA GLN A 387 -15.23 -4.44 -8.79
C GLN A 387 -13.91 -5.03 -9.35
N GLY A 388 -12.93 -5.27 -8.47
CA GLY A 388 -11.66 -5.93 -8.80
C GLY A 388 -10.88 -5.23 -9.91
N GLY A 389 -10.90 -3.90 -9.95
CA GLY A 389 -10.19 -3.08 -10.93
C GLY A 389 -10.86 -2.99 -12.30
N GLY A 390 -12.10 -3.47 -12.40
CA GLY A 390 -12.94 -3.45 -13.59
C GLY A 390 -13.24 -4.85 -14.11
N ILE A 391 -14.52 -5.16 -14.32
CA ILE A 391 -14.99 -6.43 -14.88
C ILE A 391 -15.24 -6.26 -16.37
N TRP A 392 -14.54 -7.08 -17.15
CA TRP A 392 -14.75 -7.21 -18.58
C TRP A 392 -15.64 -8.41 -18.90
N ARG A 393 -16.65 -8.17 -19.73
CA ARG A 393 -17.61 -9.16 -20.19
C ARG A 393 -17.28 -9.58 -21.62
N ALA A 394 -17.09 -10.89 -21.81
CA ALA A 394 -16.97 -11.53 -23.11
C ALA A 394 -18.23 -12.35 -23.41
N GLU A 395 -18.88 -12.13 -24.54
CA GLU A 395 -20.15 -12.78 -24.91
C GLU A 395 -20.18 -13.19 -26.38
N HIS A 396 -20.49 -14.46 -26.65
CA HIS A 396 -20.76 -14.94 -28.01
C HIS A 396 -22.21 -14.62 -28.42
N PRO A 397 -22.45 -14.12 -29.65
CA PRO A 397 -23.59 -13.26 -29.95
C PRO A 397 -24.96 -13.94 -29.82
N HIS A 398 -25.89 -13.19 -29.23
CA HIS A 398 -27.35 -13.31 -29.43
C HIS A 398 -28.06 -11.96 -29.63
N THR A 399 -27.43 -10.83 -29.31
CA THR A 399 -27.94 -9.47 -29.53
C THR A 399 -26.83 -8.57 -30.03
N ALA A 400 -27.16 -7.62 -30.92
CA ALA A 400 -26.22 -6.60 -31.37
C ALA A 400 -25.81 -5.73 -30.16
N PRO A 401 -24.53 -5.39 -30.00
CA PRO A 401 -24.08 -4.54 -28.92
C PRO A 401 -24.74 -3.17 -29.07
N ALA A 402 -25.06 -2.53 -27.94
CA ALA A 402 -25.47 -1.13 -27.94
C ALA A 402 -24.37 -0.27 -28.58
N ASP A 403 -24.75 0.76 -29.34
CA ASP A 403 -23.89 1.76 -30.00
C ASP A 403 -23.15 2.65 -28.98
N ARG A 404 -22.39 2.01 -28.09
CA ARG A 404 -21.71 2.58 -26.93
C ARG A 404 -20.25 2.16 -26.91
N ALA A 405 -19.40 3.02 -26.37
CA ALA A 405 -17.97 2.76 -26.32
C ALA A 405 -17.66 1.49 -25.50
N PRO A 406 -16.61 0.71 -25.86
CA PRO A 406 -16.27 -0.53 -25.16
C PRO A 406 -15.94 -0.35 -23.68
N ASP A 407 -15.46 0.82 -23.29
CA ASP A 407 -15.09 1.22 -21.93
C ASP A 407 -16.24 1.92 -21.18
N GLU A 408 -17.44 1.99 -21.76
CA GLU A 408 -18.64 2.43 -21.06
C GLU A 408 -19.28 1.24 -20.32
N PRO A 409 -19.31 1.25 -18.97
CA PRO A 409 -19.88 0.17 -18.18
C PRO A 409 -21.40 0.10 -18.33
N LEU A 410 -21.96 -1.11 -18.40
CA LEU A 410 -23.40 -1.32 -18.61
C LEU A 410 -24.10 -2.11 -17.51
N GLY A 411 -23.37 -2.78 -16.61
CA GLY A 411 -23.94 -3.62 -15.57
C GLY A 411 -24.88 -4.71 -16.10
N LEU A 412 -24.57 -5.27 -17.27
CA LEU A 412 -25.39 -6.31 -17.92
C LEU A 412 -25.41 -7.60 -17.10
N GLY A 413 -24.33 -7.90 -16.38
CA GLY A 413 -24.26 -9.06 -15.49
C GLY A 413 -25.36 -9.08 -14.44
N TRP A 414 -25.53 -7.98 -13.70
CA TRP A 414 -26.62 -7.81 -12.75
C TRP A 414 -27.99 -7.82 -13.43
N GLN A 415 -28.15 -7.09 -14.54
CA GLN A 415 -29.43 -7.03 -15.28
C GLN A 415 -29.89 -8.41 -15.76
N ASP A 416 -28.98 -9.24 -16.27
CA ASP A 416 -29.25 -10.62 -16.68
C ASP A 416 -29.69 -11.51 -15.49
N SER A 417 -29.36 -11.12 -14.25
CA SER A 417 -29.71 -11.86 -13.03
C SER A 417 -31.09 -11.51 -12.47
N LEU A 418 -31.70 -10.40 -12.91
CA LEU A 418 -33.00 -9.98 -12.44
C LEU A 418 -34.10 -10.93 -12.95
N PRO A 419 -35.11 -11.25 -12.14
CA PRO A 419 -36.25 -12.05 -12.59
C PRO A 419 -36.92 -11.39 -13.81
N PRO A 420 -37.33 -12.16 -14.84
CA PRO A 420 -38.17 -11.63 -15.91
C PRO A 420 -39.45 -11.03 -15.32
N HIS A 421 -39.79 -9.81 -15.70
CA HIS A 421 -40.89 -9.05 -15.12
C HIS A 421 -42.25 -9.74 -15.44
N ALA A 422 -42.81 -10.54 -14.53
CA ALA A 422 -44.22 -10.96 -14.54
C ALA A 422 -44.69 -11.57 -13.20
N ALA A 423 -45.74 -10.96 -12.63
CA ALA A 423 -46.71 -11.49 -11.64
C ALA A 423 -46.20 -12.06 -10.29
N GLN A 424 -46.96 -11.74 -9.24
CA GLN A 424 -46.72 -12.11 -7.85
C GLN A 424 -46.57 -13.63 -7.61
N PRO A 425 -45.77 -14.05 -6.61
CA PRO A 425 -45.38 -15.44 -6.41
C PRO A 425 -46.41 -16.26 -5.61
N VAL A 426 -46.49 -17.55 -5.93
CA VAL A 426 -47.02 -18.61 -5.06
C VAL A 426 -45.83 -19.31 -4.38
N PRO A 427 -45.84 -19.59 -3.07
CA PRO A 427 -44.65 -20.06 -2.36
C PRO A 427 -44.46 -21.60 -2.35
N GLU A 428 -43.17 -21.96 -2.23
CA GLU A 428 -42.58 -23.17 -1.59
C GLU A 428 -42.54 -24.53 -2.32
N PRO A 429 -41.60 -25.45 -1.98
CA PRO A 429 -40.79 -25.53 -0.74
C PRO A 429 -39.26 -25.73 -0.89
N GLU A 430 -38.58 -25.54 0.25
CA GLU A 430 -37.14 -25.64 0.55
C GLU A 430 -36.48 -27.00 0.22
N PRO A 431 -35.17 -27.03 -0.11
CA PRO A 431 -34.37 -28.24 -0.09
C PRO A 431 -33.62 -28.44 1.24
N VAL A 432 -33.70 -29.68 1.71
CA VAL A 432 -33.06 -30.23 2.93
C VAL A 432 -31.54 -30.33 2.75
N SER A 433 -30.79 -29.89 3.77
CA SER A 433 -29.33 -30.03 3.90
C SER A 433 -28.89 -31.47 4.20
N PRO A 434 -27.69 -31.90 3.75
CA PRO A 434 -26.98 -33.03 4.35
C PRO A 434 -25.82 -32.57 5.26
N GLU A 435 -25.69 -33.26 6.40
CA GLU A 435 -24.63 -33.15 7.40
C GLU A 435 -23.23 -33.58 6.87
N PRO A 436 -22.13 -33.09 7.46
CA PRO A 436 -20.77 -33.48 7.09
C PRO A 436 -20.33 -34.76 7.84
N ALA A 437 -19.67 -35.66 7.09
CA ALA A 437 -18.96 -36.80 7.66
C ALA A 437 -17.58 -36.37 8.18
N THR A 438 -17.32 -36.66 9.46
CA THR A 438 -16.04 -36.54 10.14
C THR A 438 -15.12 -37.70 9.74
N GLY A 439 -13.95 -37.37 9.19
CA GLY A 439 -12.82 -38.29 9.03
C GLY A 439 -11.78 -38.08 10.14
N PRO A 440 -11.01 -39.10 10.56
CA PRO A 440 -10.04 -38.97 11.63
C PRO A 440 -8.79 -38.21 11.13
N VAL A 441 -8.29 -37.33 11.98
CA VAL A 441 -6.98 -36.67 11.84
C VAL A 441 -5.92 -37.69 12.26
N GLU A 442 -5.02 -38.04 11.36
CA GLU A 442 -3.83 -38.83 11.67
C GLU A 442 -2.79 -37.93 12.35
N ASP A 443 -2.37 -38.33 13.55
CA ASP A 443 -1.25 -37.73 14.26
C ASP A 443 0.04 -37.99 13.47
N HIS A 444 0.65 -36.94 12.93
CA HIS A 444 1.99 -37.01 12.37
C HIS A 444 3.02 -36.99 13.51
N GLU A 445 3.65 -38.15 13.72
CA GLU A 445 4.82 -38.34 14.56
C GLU A 445 5.92 -37.33 14.22
N GLN A 446 6.37 -36.58 15.23
CA GLN A 446 7.52 -35.69 15.17
C GLN A 446 8.78 -36.53 14.92
N GLY A 447 9.29 -36.50 13.69
CA GLY A 447 10.51 -37.20 13.31
C GLY A 447 11.75 -36.67 14.03
N GLU A 448 12.56 -37.58 14.57
CA GLU A 448 13.80 -37.31 15.28
C GLU A 448 14.82 -36.47 14.47
N ARG A 449 15.58 -35.65 15.20
CA ARG A 449 16.52 -34.63 14.71
C ARG A 449 17.89 -35.25 14.35
N PRO A 450 18.52 -34.92 13.20
CA PRO A 450 19.87 -35.41 12.85
C PRO A 450 20.97 -34.63 13.59
N ASP A 451 21.99 -35.34 14.07
CA ASP A 451 23.12 -34.80 14.87
C ASP A 451 24.00 -33.74 14.15
N TRP A 452 23.83 -33.54 12.84
CA TRP A 452 24.66 -32.63 12.03
C TRP A 452 24.09 -31.20 11.89
N ALA A 453 22.80 -30.98 12.20
CA ALA A 453 22.19 -29.65 12.15
C ALA A 453 22.61 -28.83 13.39
N PRO A 454 22.91 -27.53 13.25
CA PRO A 454 23.25 -26.69 14.41
C PRO A 454 22.06 -26.58 15.38
N ASP A 455 22.34 -26.56 16.68
CA ASP A 455 21.33 -26.42 17.73
C ASP A 455 20.64 -25.05 17.64
N ASP A 456 19.36 -25.04 17.25
CA ASP A 456 18.52 -23.82 17.27
C ASP A 456 18.36 -23.25 18.68
N GLU A 457 18.57 -24.08 19.71
CA GLU A 457 18.40 -23.70 21.11
C GLU A 457 19.42 -22.63 21.55
N ASP A 458 20.60 -22.52 20.94
CA ASP A 458 21.61 -21.52 21.36
C ASP A 458 21.44 -20.14 20.69
N LEU A 459 20.56 -20.01 19.70
CA LEU A 459 20.43 -18.79 18.89
C LEU A 459 19.38 -17.84 19.44
N GLY A 460 19.86 -16.81 20.14
CA GLY A 460 18.98 -15.86 20.80
C GLY A 460 18.54 -16.31 22.19
N LEU A 461 19.11 -17.37 22.77
CA LEU A 461 19.09 -17.49 24.23
C LEU A 461 20.03 -16.44 24.80
N GLY A 462 19.51 -15.63 25.71
CA GLY A 462 20.25 -14.49 26.21
C GLY A 462 21.56 -14.90 26.87
N SER A 463 22.68 -14.33 26.42
CA SER A 463 23.96 -14.49 27.11
C SER A 463 23.85 -13.79 28.47
N LEU A 464 24.40 -14.36 29.53
CA LEU A 464 24.45 -13.73 30.87
C LEU A 464 25.69 -12.82 31.00
N PRO A 465 25.56 -11.48 31.10
CA PRO A 465 26.62 -10.63 31.61
C PRO A 465 26.26 -10.10 33.02
N ALA A 466 27.20 -10.28 33.95
CA ALA A 466 27.25 -9.70 35.28
C ALA A 466 26.01 -9.90 36.18
N LEU A 467 26.04 -10.97 36.99
CA LEU A 467 25.27 -10.96 38.24
C LEU A 467 25.87 -9.90 39.17
N ASN A 468 25.10 -8.85 39.45
CA ASN A 468 25.30 -8.03 40.65
C ASN A 468 24.29 -8.46 41.71
N ASP A 469 24.61 -8.32 42.99
CA ASP A 469 23.77 -8.83 44.10
C ASP A 469 22.33 -8.28 44.10
N SER A 470 22.09 -7.13 43.46
CA SER A 470 20.81 -6.40 43.41
C SER A 470 20.13 -6.30 42.03
N GLN A 471 20.80 -6.65 40.93
CA GLN A 471 20.32 -6.45 39.57
C GLN A 471 20.80 -7.57 38.64
N LEU A 472 19.91 -8.07 37.78
CA LEU A 472 20.21 -8.99 36.70
C LEU A 472 20.22 -8.23 35.37
N ASP A 473 21.35 -8.27 34.67
CA ASP A 473 21.47 -7.77 33.31
C ASP A 473 21.60 -8.96 32.35
N TRP A 474 21.02 -8.85 31.15
CA TRP A 474 21.21 -9.85 30.09
C TRP A 474 21.12 -9.23 28.70
N ILE A 475 21.67 -9.93 27.71
CA ILE A 475 21.54 -9.53 26.31
C ILE A 475 20.53 -10.47 25.65
N GLN A 476 19.60 -9.94 24.87
CA GLN A 476 18.61 -10.72 24.15
C GLN A 476 18.58 -10.30 22.68
N THR A 477 18.81 -11.25 21.78
CA THR A 477 18.58 -11.02 20.35
C THR A 477 17.11 -11.31 20.02
N LEU A 478 16.42 -10.40 19.33
CA LEU A 478 15.07 -10.68 18.87
C LEU A 478 15.08 -11.61 17.67
N ARG A 479 14.30 -12.69 17.75
CA ARG A 479 14.00 -13.56 16.63
C ARG A 479 12.71 -13.09 15.95
N LEU A 480 12.51 -13.45 14.70
CA LEU A 480 11.27 -13.14 13.98
C LEU A 480 10.05 -13.68 14.71
N TRP A 481 10.13 -14.90 15.23
CA TRP A 481 9.03 -15.50 15.99
C TRP A 481 8.69 -14.71 17.26
N HIS A 482 9.68 -14.09 17.94
CA HIS A 482 9.42 -13.19 19.09
C HIS A 482 8.53 -12.01 18.68
N THR A 483 8.82 -11.43 17.52
CA THR A 483 8.09 -10.27 16.99
C THR A 483 6.73 -10.62 16.38
N LEU A 484 6.53 -11.88 15.96
CA LEU A 484 5.26 -12.35 15.41
C LEU A 484 4.30 -12.83 16.49
N GLN A 485 4.82 -13.37 17.60
CA GLN A 485 4.04 -13.89 18.72
C GLN A 485 3.91 -12.89 19.86
N ASP A 486 4.49 -11.69 19.74
CA ASP A 486 4.43 -10.65 20.77
C ASP A 486 4.96 -11.16 22.13
N VAL A 487 6.11 -11.85 22.08
CA VAL A 487 6.76 -12.47 23.24
C VAL A 487 8.22 -12.09 23.39
N LEU A 488 8.72 -12.18 24.63
CA LEU A 488 10.13 -12.00 24.99
C LEU A 488 10.60 -13.20 25.84
N PRO A 489 11.46 -14.09 25.32
CA PRO A 489 11.97 -15.21 26.12
C PRO A 489 12.85 -14.70 27.27
N LEU A 490 12.88 -15.46 28.36
CA LEU A 490 13.68 -15.13 29.53
C LEU A 490 14.75 -16.20 29.79
N PRO A 491 16.00 -15.80 30.09
CA PRO A 491 17.00 -16.72 30.62
C PRO A 491 16.49 -17.36 31.92
N ASN A 492 16.80 -18.65 32.13
CA ASN A 492 16.32 -19.41 33.29
C ASN A 492 16.58 -18.71 34.63
N ALA A 493 17.76 -18.11 34.81
CA ALA A 493 18.10 -17.37 36.02
C ALA A 493 17.20 -16.14 36.29
N VAL A 494 16.75 -15.45 35.22
CA VAL A 494 15.82 -14.31 35.32
C VAL A 494 14.41 -14.83 35.59
N ALA A 495 13.99 -15.89 34.90
CA ALA A 495 12.70 -16.53 35.09
C ALA A 495 12.51 -17.07 36.52
N GLU A 496 13.54 -17.71 37.08
CA GLU A 496 13.56 -18.16 38.48
C GLU A 496 13.49 -16.97 39.43
N GLY A 497 14.30 -15.92 39.21
CA GLY A 497 14.26 -14.71 40.04
C GLY A 497 12.88 -14.03 40.07
N LEU A 498 12.20 -13.94 38.92
CA LEU A 498 10.84 -13.36 38.82
C LEU A 498 9.80 -14.23 39.53
N ARG A 499 9.94 -15.56 39.44
CA ARG A 499 9.08 -16.51 40.16
C ARG A 499 9.28 -16.42 41.68
N ASP A 500 10.52 -16.40 42.15
CA ASP A 500 10.86 -16.24 43.57
C ASP A 500 10.34 -14.91 44.15
N ALA A 501 10.30 -13.86 43.32
CA ALA A 501 9.73 -12.57 43.66
C ALA A 501 8.18 -12.51 43.58
N GLY A 502 7.52 -13.61 43.19
CA GLY A 502 6.06 -13.74 43.19
C GLY A 502 5.35 -13.02 42.04
N TRP A 503 6.01 -12.86 40.89
CA TRP A 503 5.43 -12.21 39.70
C TRP A 503 4.66 -13.14 38.75
N GLU A 504 4.59 -14.43 39.07
CA GLU A 504 3.79 -15.39 38.28
C GLU A 504 2.30 -15.02 38.33
N GLY A 505 1.66 -14.93 37.15
CA GLY A 505 0.27 -14.50 37.01
C GLY A 505 0.00 -13.02 37.33
N ARG A 506 1.05 -12.19 37.50
CA ARG A 506 0.93 -10.74 37.74
C ARG A 506 1.46 -9.94 36.54
N ILE A 507 0.98 -8.71 36.40
CA ILE A 507 1.43 -7.78 35.36
C ILE A 507 2.76 -7.15 35.81
N LEU A 508 3.81 -7.39 35.03
CA LEU A 508 5.09 -6.70 35.06
C LEU A 508 5.06 -5.53 34.07
N ARG A 509 5.91 -4.52 34.28
CA ARG A 509 6.09 -3.43 33.30
C ARG A 509 7.36 -3.66 32.51
N LEU A 510 7.28 -3.68 31.18
CA LEU A 510 8.43 -3.64 30.29
C LEU A 510 8.63 -2.20 29.80
N GLU A 511 9.82 -1.64 30.00
CA GLU A 511 10.19 -0.32 29.48
C GLU A 511 11.21 -0.47 28.35
N LEU A 512 10.91 0.10 27.17
CA LEU A 512 11.79 0.12 26.01
C LEU A 512 12.50 1.47 25.89
N ASP A 513 13.81 1.44 25.67
CA ASP A 513 14.64 2.61 25.38
C ASP A 513 15.36 2.39 24.04
N HIS A 514 14.95 3.14 23.01
CA HIS A 514 15.51 3.01 21.68
C HIS A 514 16.54 4.13 21.43
N ALA A 515 17.81 3.75 21.33
CA ALA A 515 18.88 4.73 21.18
C ALA A 515 18.78 5.46 19.83
N GLY A 516 18.80 6.80 19.86
CA GLY A 516 18.84 7.65 18.66
C GLY A 516 17.49 8.15 18.15
N GLU A 517 16.40 7.47 18.46
CA GLU A 517 15.05 7.79 17.97
C GLU A 517 14.06 7.67 19.13
N PRO A 518 13.36 8.74 19.53
CA PRO A 518 12.44 8.69 20.65
C PRO A 518 11.22 7.83 20.32
N LEU A 519 10.94 6.82 21.14
CA LEU A 519 9.69 6.05 21.06
C LEU A 519 8.50 6.88 21.59
N ALA A 520 7.32 6.64 21.03
CA ALA A 520 6.06 7.17 21.56
C ALA A 520 5.86 6.70 23.02
N ALA A 521 5.10 7.48 23.82
CA ALA A 521 4.93 7.19 25.25
C ALA A 521 4.33 5.80 25.52
N ASP A 522 3.43 5.35 24.65
CA ASP A 522 2.72 4.06 24.77
C ASP A 522 3.60 2.87 24.33
N ASP A 523 4.53 3.09 23.39
CA ASP A 523 5.54 2.09 22.97
C ASP A 523 6.71 1.98 23.95
N ARG A 524 6.89 3.02 24.77
CA ARG A 524 8.00 3.08 25.74
C ARG A 524 7.74 2.21 26.95
N ALA A 525 6.49 1.98 27.35
CA ALA A 525 6.20 1.20 28.54
C ALA A 525 4.81 0.55 28.52
N PHE A 526 4.77 -0.77 28.66
CA PHE A 526 3.52 -1.53 28.67
C PHE A 526 3.55 -2.73 29.63
N GLY A 527 2.37 -3.26 29.93
CA GLY A 527 2.19 -4.39 30.84
C GLY A 527 2.45 -5.71 30.14
N VAL A 528 3.20 -6.60 30.78
CA VAL A 528 3.54 -7.95 30.28
C VAL A 528 3.28 -8.99 31.37
N THR A 529 3.00 -10.22 30.95
CA THR A 529 2.73 -11.33 31.89
C THR A 529 3.77 -12.43 31.75
N LEU A 530 4.14 -13.04 32.88
CA LEU A 530 5.03 -14.20 32.88
C LEU A 530 4.24 -15.47 32.58
N GLU A 531 4.62 -16.18 31.51
CA GLU A 531 4.02 -17.44 31.11
C GLU A 531 5.07 -18.52 30.89
N ARG A 532 4.65 -19.77 31.05
CA ARG A 532 5.46 -20.96 30.80
C ARG A 532 4.80 -21.81 29.73
N ASP A 533 5.58 -22.21 28.73
CA ASP A 533 5.17 -23.17 27.71
C ASP A 533 6.25 -24.26 27.55
N ASP A 534 6.07 -25.11 26.53
CA ASP A 534 6.99 -26.21 26.21
C ASP A 534 8.39 -25.71 25.81
N ASN A 535 8.53 -24.44 25.40
CA ASN A 535 9.78 -23.82 24.98
C ASN A 535 10.47 -23.00 26.09
N GLY A 536 9.93 -23.01 27.32
CA GLY A 536 10.53 -22.37 28.49
C GLY A 536 9.65 -21.28 29.10
N VAL A 537 10.29 -20.28 29.72
CA VAL A 537 9.57 -19.16 30.35
C VAL A 537 9.77 -17.89 29.53
N ARG A 538 8.68 -17.17 29.30
CA ARG A 538 8.66 -15.96 28.48
C ARG A 538 7.71 -14.91 29.05
N LEU A 539 7.88 -13.69 28.59
CA LEU A 539 6.92 -12.62 28.78
C LEU A 539 6.00 -12.55 27.56
N THR A 540 4.70 -12.48 27.79
CA THR A 540 3.66 -12.32 26.77
C THR A 540 2.99 -10.95 26.88
N GLY A 541 2.33 -10.52 25.80
CA GLY A 541 1.72 -9.19 25.70
C GLY A 541 2.73 -8.09 25.35
N VAL A 542 3.83 -8.45 24.70
CA VAL A 542 4.87 -7.50 24.32
C VAL A 542 4.47 -6.77 23.04
N VAL A 543 4.36 -5.44 23.08
CA VAL A 543 4.11 -4.63 21.89
C VAL A 543 5.44 -4.18 21.31
N TRP A 544 5.91 -4.86 20.26
CA TRP A 544 7.18 -4.53 19.61
C TRP A 544 7.03 -3.31 18.67
N PRO A 545 7.79 -2.21 18.88
CA PRO A 545 7.78 -1.07 17.97
C PRO A 545 8.24 -1.46 16.56
N LEU A 546 7.83 -0.69 15.55
CA LEU A 546 8.11 -1.00 14.15
C LEU A 546 9.62 -1.08 13.88
N GLU A 547 10.42 -0.28 14.59
CA GLU A 547 11.87 -0.15 14.48
C GLU A 547 12.61 -1.43 14.94
N PHE A 548 11.98 -2.29 15.74
CA PHE A 548 12.57 -3.51 16.27
C PHE A 548 12.47 -4.65 15.24
N PHE A 549 13.61 -5.05 14.69
CA PHE A 549 13.73 -6.05 13.62
C PHE A 549 14.30 -7.39 14.11
N PRO A 550 14.02 -8.52 13.43
CA PRO A 550 14.67 -9.80 13.72
C PRO A 550 16.19 -9.67 13.57
N GLY A 551 16.92 -10.00 14.63
CA GLY A 551 18.36 -9.83 14.74
C GLY A 551 18.77 -8.62 15.59
N ILE A 552 17.87 -7.69 15.94
CA ILE A 552 18.24 -6.57 16.83
C ILE A 552 18.64 -7.11 18.21
N VAL A 553 19.72 -6.55 18.76
CA VAL A 553 20.26 -6.93 20.07
C VAL A 553 19.79 -5.95 21.14
N LEU A 554 19.03 -6.47 22.09
CA LEU A 554 18.54 -5.76 23.26
C LEU A 554 19.48 -6.00 24.45
N THR A 555 19.76 -4.94 25.22
CA THR A 555 20.34 -5.09 26.56
C THR A 555 19.23 -4.90 27.58
N LEU A 556 18.97 -5.91 28.39
CA LEU A 556 17.92 -5.90 29.39
C LEU A 556 18.50 -5.83 30.80
N SER A 557 17.72 -5.23 31.70
CA SER A 557 18.04 -5.11 33.11
C SER A 557 16.79 -5.27 33.96
N TRP A 558 16.92 -5.97 35.08
CA TRP A 558 15.86 -6.15 36.06
C TRP A 558 16.43 -6.06 37.48
N ALA A 559 15.89 -5.13 38.28
CA ALA A 559 16.22 -5.06 39.71
C ALA A 559 15.49 -6.19 40.45
N ARG A 560 16.18 -6.94 41.30
CA ARG A 560 15.57 -8.05 42.04
C ARG A 560 14.37 -7.55 42.87
N ALA A 561 13.25 -8.25 42.77
CA ALA A 561 11.94 -7.87 43.33
C ALA A 561 11.28 -6.60 42.75
N GLY A 562 11.87 -5.98 41.72
CA GLY A 562 11.26 -4.87 41.00
C GLY A 562 10.14 -5.33 40.06
N GLY A 563 9.13 -4.49 39.87
CA GLY A 563 8.05 -4.74 38.90
C GLY A 563 8.34 -4.21 37.49
N VAL A 564 9.59 -3.82 37.21
CA VAL A 564 9.98 -3.17 35.94
C VAL A 564 11.20 -3.86 35.34
N ILE A 565 11.08 -4.30 34.10
CA ILE A 565 12.18 -4.75 33.25
C ILE A 565 12.49 -3.63 32.26
N ARG A 566 13.75 -3.26 32.09
CA ARG A 566 14.16 -2.24 31.11
C ARG A 566 14.96 -2.89 30.00
N ALA A 567 14.55 -2.68 28.75
CA ALA A 567 15.26 -3.10 27.56
C ALA A 567 15.75 -1.88 26.78
N ARG A 568 17.02 -1.88 26.38
CA ARG A 568 17.61 -0.80 25.57
C ARG A 568 18.25 -1.34 24.28
N THR A 569 18.12 -0.60 23.20
CA THR A 569 18.91 -0.83 21.97
C THR A 569 20.22 -0.03 22.02
N THR A 570 21.15 -0.33 21.12
CA THR A 570 22.41 0.42 20.99
C THR A 570 22.62 0.76 19.53
N LEU A 571 22.89 2.03 19.21
CA LEU A 571 23.23 2.45 17.86
C LEU A 571 24.57 1.84 17.42
N LEU A 572 24.66 1.49 16.14
CA LEU A 572 25.94 1.23 15.51
C LEU A 572 26.69 2.56 15.33
N PRO A 573 28.03 2.59 15.47
CA PRO A 573 28.83 3.76 15.16
C PRO A 573 28.66 4.23 13.71
N GLU A 574 28.45 3.28 12.79
CA GLU A 574 28.18 3.52 11.37
C GLU A 574 27.01 2.61 10.92
N PRO A 575 25.92 3.17 10.38
CA PRO A 575 24.85 2.38 9.77
C PRO A 575 25.36 1.55 8.59
N VAL A 576 24.81 0.35 8.42
CA VAL A 576 25.19 -0.57 7.34
C VAL A 576 23.95 -1.02 6.56
N VAL A 577 24.07 -1.16 5.25
CA VAL A 577 23.02 -1.77 4.42
C VAL A 577 23.37 -3.23 4.16
N ILE A 578 22.47 -4.15 4.48
CA ILE A 578 22.67 -5.60 4.32
C ILE A 578 21.55 -6.16 3.44
N ASP A 579 21.89 -6.67 2.26
CA ASP A 579 20.93 -7.15 1.26
C ASP A 579 19.78 -6.17 0.95
N GLY A 580 20.11 -4.87 1.00
CA GLY A 580 19.16 -3.78 0.76
C GLY A 580 18.45 -3.25 2.01
N GLU A 581 18.57 -3.89 3.18
CA GLU A 581 17.98 -3.41 4.43
C GLU A 581 18.93 -2.47 5.21
N ASP A 582 18.45 -1.30 5.64
CA ASP A 582 19.19 -0.32 6.46
C ASP A 582 19.23 -0.77 7.93
N ILE A 583 20.43 -1.05 8.46
CA ILE A 583 20.65 -1.49 9.84
C ILE A 583 21.43 -0.43 10.61
N ARG A 584 20.73 0.24 11.54
CA ARG A 584 21.26 1.34 12.36
C ARG A 584 21.65 0.92 13.77
N HIS A 585 21.11 -0.18 14.27
CA HIS A 585 21.31 -0.64 15.64
C HIS A 585 22.12 -1.93 15.69
N ARG A 586 22.76 -2.17 16.84
CA ARG A 586 23.50 -3.39 17.11
C ARG A 586 22.60 -4.59 16.84
N TYR A 587 23.11 -5.51 16.02
CA TYR A 587 22.38 -6.68 15.57
C TYR A 587 23.27 -7.93 15.64
N ASP A 588 22.62 -9.09 15.57
CA ASP A 588 23.23 -10.40 15.43
C ASP A 588 23.14 -10.85 13.96
N PRO A 589 24.29 -10.92 13.23
CA PRO A 589 24.30 -11.32 11.83
C PRO A 589 23.77 -12.74 11.57
N GLN A 590 23.85 -13.64 12.54
CA GLN A 590 23.39 -15.03 12.39
C GLN A 590 21.86 -15.10 12.39
N VAL A 591 21.25 -14.41 13.36
CA VAL A 591 19.79 -14.32 13.44
C VAL A 591 19.24 -13.56 12.24
N LEU A 592 19.88 -12.45 11.84
CA LEU A 592 19.48 -11.68 10.67
C LEU A 592 19.46 -12.56 9.40
N THR A 593 20.52 -13.33 9.15
CA THR A 593 20.58 -14.23 7.99
C THR A 593 19.49 -15.28 7.99
N ARG A 594 19.23 -15.94 9.13
CA ARG A 594 18.23 -17.01 9.27
C ARG A 594 16.82 -16.49 9.13
N ASP A 595 16.49 -15.48 9.92
CA ASP A 595 15.12 -15.05 10.09
C ASP A 595 14.64 -14.21 8.89
N GLN A 596 15.55 -13.67 8.08
CA GLN A 596 15.24 -13.03 6.80
C GLN A 596 15.26 -13.98 5.58
N ALA A 597 15.36 -15.30 5.79
CA ALA A 597 15.29 -16.25 4.70
C ALA A 597 13.95 -16.13 3.91
N PRO A 598 13.96 -16.30 2.57
CA PRO A 598 12.75 -16.21 1.74
C PRO A 598 11.62 -17.08 2.29
N GLY A 599 10.39 -16.55 2.38
CA GLY A 599 9.21 -17.31 2.83
C GLY A 599 8.94 -17.33 4.34
N ASN A 600 9.69 -16.57 5.16
CA ASN A 600 9.44 -16.45 6.60
C ASN A 600 8.31 -15.46 7.01
N ALA A 601 7.61 -14.84 6.06
CA ALA A 601 6.44 -13.98 6.34
C ALA A 601 5.25 -14.79 6.88
N ARG A 602 4.37 -14.16 7.68
CA ARG A 602 3.15 -14.81 8.19
C ARG A 602 2.29 -15.29 7.00
N LYS A 603 1.82 -16.55 7.03
CA LYS A 603 0.79 -17.03 6.08
C LYS A 603 -0.48 -16.21 6.33
N ASP A 604 -0.81 -15.29 5.43
CA ASP A 604 -2.17 -14.75 5.35
C ASP A 604 -3.11 -15.85 4.85
N THR A 605 -4.34 -15.81 5.35
CA THR A 605 -5.37 -16.81 5.13
C THR A 605 -5.89 -16.90 3.68
N ARG A 606 -5.32 -16.18 2.69
CA ARG A 606 -5.76 -16.21 1.27
C ARG A 606 -4.67 -15.86 0.24
N GLY A 607 -3.50 -16.49 0.30
CA GLY A 607 -2.55 -16.39 -0.81
C GLY A 607 -1.40 -17.41 -0.72
N THR A 608 -1.28 -18.28 -1.71
CA THR A 608 -0.14 -19.19 -1.83
C THR A 608 1.08 -18.40 -2.34
N ASN A 609 1.97 -17.98 -1.42
CA ASN A 609 3.29 -17.46 -1.79
C ASN A 609 4.17 -18.63 -2.28
N GLU A 610 3.98 -19.11 -3.51
CA GLU A 610 4.85 -20.15 -4.08
C GLU A 610 6.29 -19.64 -4.23
N LEU A 611 7.20 -20.22 -3.44
CA LEU A 611 8.62 -19.93 -3.50
C LEU A 611 9.22 -20.48 -4.80
N THR A 612 9.93 -19.63 -5.54
CA THR A 612 10.66 -20.08 -6.73
C THR A 612 11.76 -21.08 -6.36
N PRO A 613 12.24 -21.93 -7.29
CA PRO A 613 13.31 -22.88 -7.01
C PRO A 613 14.57 -22.23 -6.39
N GLY A 614 14.96 -21.05 -6.89
CA GLY A 614 16.08 -20.31 -6.33
C GLY A 614 15.82 -19.81 -4.90
N GLN A 615 14.61 -19.37 -4.60
CA GLN A 615 14.22 -18.94 -3.25
C GLN A 615 14.17 -20.11 -2.26
N GLN A 616 13.74 -21.30 -2.69
CA GLN A 616 13.77 -22.51 -1.86
C GLN A 616 15.21 -22.92 -1.53
N LEU A 617 16.14 -22.83 -2.50
CA LEU A 617 17.58 -23.07 -2.25
C LEU A 617 18.17 -22.06 -1.27
N LEU A 618 17.95 -20.77 -1.48
CA LEU A 618 18.42 -19.71 -0.57
C LEU A 618 17.84 -19.89 0.84
N ARG A 619 16.57 -20.28 0.95
CA ARG A 619 15.93 -20.61 2.23
C ARG A 619 16.62 -21.77 2.93
N ALA A 620 16.83 -22.89 2.22
CA ALA A 620 17.50 -24.07 2.78
C ALA A 620 18.92 -23.75 3.27
N VAL A 621 19.71 -23.02 2.46
CA VAL A 621 21.07 -22.61 2.81
C VAL A 621 21.08 -21.68 4.02
N ARG A 622 20.19 -20.68 4.07
CA ARG A 622 20.20 -19.66 5.15
C ARG A 622 19.65 -20.18 6.47
N ILE A 623 18.68 -21.10 6.46
CA ILE A 623 18.08 -21.66 7.69
C ILE A 623 18.97 -22.76 8.28
N LEU A 624 19.37 -23.74 7.45
CA LEU A 624 20.07 -24.95 7.90
C LEU A 624 21.58 -24.92 7.69
N GLY A 625 22.11 -23.93 6.98
CA GLY A 625 23.54 -23.75 6.80
C GLY A 625 24.26 -23.42 8.11
N LEU A 626 25.53 -23.81 8.18
CA LEU A 626 26.45 -23.40 9.24
C LEU A 626 26.71 -21.90 9.12
N LEU A 627 26.33 -21.13 10.15
CA LEU A 627 26.53 -19.68 10.18
C LEU A 627 27.85 -19.28 10.84
N ASP A 628 28.58 -18.38 10.22
CA ASP A 628 29.72 -17.71 10.85
C ASP A 628 29.32 -16.43 11.59
N GLN A 629 30.28 -15.78 12.24
CA GLN A 629 30.06 -14.53 13.00
C GLN A 629 29.65 -13.33 12.13
N TYR A 630 29.73 -13.43 10.80
CA TYR A 630 29.37 -12.37 9.86
C TYR A 630 28.02 -12.61 9.20
N GLY A 631 27.37 -13.74 9.48
CA GLY A 631 26.10 -14.15 8.90
C GLY A 631 26.23 -14.92 7.59
N ARG A 632 27.44 -15.38 7.21
CA ARG A 632 27.61 -16.26 6.03
C ARG A 632 27.07 -17.64 6.36
N ALA A 633 26.27 -18.21 5.47
CA ALA A 633 25.65 -19.52 5.65
C ALA A 633 26.27 -20.54 4.70
N LEU A 634 26.80 -21.64 5.24
CA LEU A 634 27.42 -22.71 4.46
C LEU A 634 26.65 -24.02 4.60
N LEU A 635 26.09 -24.52 3.50
CA LEU A 635 25.38 -25.79 3.46
C LEU A 635 26.15 -26.80 2.58
N PRO A 636 26.52 -27.98 3.10
CA PRO A 636 27.06 -29.05 2.27
C PRO A 636 26.07 -29.46 1.20
N GLU A 637 26.51 -29.51 -0.05
CA GLU A 637 25.67 -29.92 -1.19
C GLU A 637 25.09 -31.32 -0.98
N VAL A 638 25.82 -32.19 -0.28
CA VAL A 638 25.40 -33.56 0.07
C VAL A 638 24.13 -33.61 0.94
N TYR A 639 23.82 -32.53 1.67
CA TYR A 639 22.64 -32.42 2.53
C TYR A 639 21.52 -31.57 1.91
N LEU A 640 21.70 -31.08 0.68
CA LEU A 640 20.76 -30.15 0.06
C LEU A 640 19.35 -30.71 -0.08
N ALA A 641 19.22 -31.96 -0.53
CA ALA A 641 17.91 -32.61 -0.71
C ALA A 641 17.15 -32.75 0.62
N GLU A 642 17.84 -33.08 1.71
CA GLU A 642 17.25 -33.14 3.05
C GLU A 642 16.91 -31.76 3.58
N ALA A 643 17.78 -30.77 3.33
CA ALA A 643 17.57 -29.40 3.75
C ALA A 643 16.34 -28.77 3.07
N LEU A 644 16.13 -29.04 1.78
CA LEU A 644 14.95 -28.62 1.04
C LEU A 644 13.67 -29.26 1.62
N ARG A 645 13.66 -30.58 1.84
CA ARG A 645 12.51 -31.27 2.45
C ARG A 645 12.06 -30.66 3.78
N ARG A 646 13.01 -30.23 4.61
CA ARG A 646 12.73 -29.68 5.95
C ARG A 646 12.36 -28.21 5.97
N THR A 647 12.81 -27.44 4.98
CA THR A 647 12.63 -25.98 4.96
C THR A 647 11.54 -25.52 4.01
N THR A 648 11.16 -26.34 3.03
CA THR A 648 10.03 -26.08 2.14
C THR A 648 8.73 -26.12 2.96
N PRO A 649 7.95 -25.03 3.02
CA PRO A 649 6.73 -24.99 3.82
C PRO A 649 5.64 -25.94 3.27
N ASP A 650 4.74 -26.39 4.15
CA ASP A 650 3.59 -27.22 3.76
C ASP A 650 2.74 -26.52 2.69
N GLY A 651 2.49 -27.23 1.59
CA GLY A 651 1.76 -26.74 0.41
C GLY A 651 2.65 -26.43 -0.80
N HIS A 652 3.99 -26.43 -0.66
CA HIS A 652 4.91 -26.27 -1.79
C HIS A 652 5.50 -27.61 -2.22
N GLY A 653 5.63 -27.82 -3.53
CA GLY A 653 6.38 -28.96 -4.07
C GLY A 653 7.87 -28.84 -3.71
N VAL A 654 8.40 -29.84 -3.01
CA VAL A 654 9.85 -29.95 -2.78
C VAL A 654 10.54 -30.15 -4.12
N LEU A 655 11.56 -29.34 -4.39
CA LEU A 655 12.33 -29.45 -5.63
C LEU A 655 12.89 -30.86 -5.81
N THR A 656 12.78 -31.38 -7.03
CA THR A 656 13.54 -32.54 -7.44
C THR A 656 15.03 -32.22 -7.49
N GLN A 657 15.88 -33.25 -7.42
CA GLN A 657 17.33 -33.06 -7.51
C GLN A 657 17.75 -32.32 -8.78
N LEU A 658 17.11 -32.60 -9.92
CA LEU A 658 17.41 -31.94 -11.20
C LEU A 658 17.03 -30.45 -11.18
N GLU A 659 15.92 -30.09 -10.55
CA GLU A 659 15.48 -28.69 -10.40
C GLU A 659 16.40 -27.92 -9.45
N ALA A 660 16.83 -28.55 -8.36
CA ALA A 660 17.80 -27.99 -7.43
C ALA A 660 19.15 -27.73 -8.12
N GLU A 661 19.69 -28.72 -8.85
CA GLU A 661 20.93 -28.58 -9.63
C GLU A 661 20.81 -27.48 -10.70
N GLY A 662 19.66 -27.42 -11.39
CA GLY A 662 19.37 -26.41 -12.41
C GLY A 662 19.28 -24.98 -11.86
N ALA A 663 18.88 -24.81 -10.58
CA ALA A 663 18.73 -23.50 -9.95
C ALA A 663 20.02 -22.97 -9.29
N ILE A 664 21.02 -23.82 -9.02
CA ILE A 664 22.32 -23.39 -8.45
C ILE A 664 23.07 -22.48 -9.45
N GLY A 665 23.14 -22.88 -10.72
CA GLY A 665 23.88 -22.14 -11.76
C GLY A 665 23.49 -20.66 -11.87
N PRO A 666 22.18 -20.35 -12.04
CA PRO A 666 21.69 -18.96 -12.05
C PRO A 666 22.02 -18.18 -10.77
N LEU A 667 21.87 -18.76 -9.59
CA LEU A 667 22.19 -18.08 -8.31
C LEU A 667 23.67 -17.77 -8.17
N VAL A 668 24.55 -18.65 -8.67
CA VAL A 668 25.99 -18.40 -8.70
C VAL A 668 26.34 -17.31 -9.71
N ALA A 669 25.73 -17.32 -10.89
CA ALA A 669 25.93 -16.27 -11.90
C ALA A 669 25.45 -14.89 -11.43
N ALA A 670 24.35 -14.85 -10.67
CA ALA A 670 23.82 -13.64 -10.05
C ALA A 670 24.64 -13.18 -8.81
N GLY A 671 25.61 -14.00 -8.36
CA GLY A 671 26.40 -13.75 -7.16
C GLY A 671 25.59 -13.80 -5.86
N GLU A 672 24.48 -14.54 -5.84
CA GLU A 672 23.64 -14.76 -4.66
C GLU A 672 24.10 -15.99 -3.86
N LEU A 673 24.72 -16.95 -4.55
CA LEU A 673 25.45 -18.08 -3.95
C LEU A 673 26.88 -18.15 -4.49
N SER A 674 27.79 -18.72 -3.72
CA SER A 674 29.10 -19.18 -4.17
C SER A 674 29.28 -20.66 -3.84
N VAL A 675 30.15 -21.34 -4.58
CA VAL A 675 30.55 -22.72 -4.30
C VAL A 675 31.95 -22.71 -3.72
N GLU A 676 32.10 -23.21 -2.49
CA GLU A 676 33.37 -23.27 -1.76
C GLU A 676 33.71 -24.72 -1.39
N ARG A 677 34.99 -24.99 -1.08
CA ARG A 677 35.46 -26.33 -0.73
C ARG A 677 35.70 -26.44 0.78
N GLY A 678 34.94 -27.32 1.42
CA GLY A 678 35.07 -27.66 2.84
C GLY A 678 35.59 -29.08 3.06
N SER A 679 35.54 -29.52 4.31
CA SER A 679 35.76 -30.92 4.70
C SER A 679 34.70 -31.40 5.68
N LEU A 680 34.49 -32.71 5.79
CA LEU A 680 33.62 -33.31 6.79
C LEU A 680 34.44 -33.79 8.00
N GLY A 681 34.09 -33.34 9.20
CA GLY A 681 34.70 -33.81 10.45
C GLY A 681 34.35 -35.25 10.79
N GLU A 682 35.07 -35.83 11.76
CA GLU A 682 34.78 -37.19 12.28
C GLU A 682 33.39 -37.26 12.96
N ASP A 683 32.85 -36.12 13.38
CA ASP A 683 31.52 -35.91 13.93
C ASP A 683 30.42 -35.75 12.87
N GLY A 684 30.77 -35.87 11.58
CA GLY A 684 29.85 -35.65 10.46
C GLY A 684 29.49 -34.18 10.24
N ARG A 685 30.12 -33.23 10.94
CA ARG A 685 29.86 -31.78 10.78
C ARG A 685 30.75 -31.19 9.70
N ALA A 686 30.19 -30.29 8.91
CA ALA A 686 30.94 -29.60 7.86
C ALA A 686 31.89 -28.56 8.45
N GLN A 687 33.10 -28.48 7.90
CA GLN A 687 34.17 -27.57 8.33
C GLN A 687 34.65 -26.73 7.16
N HIS A 688 34.79 -25.43 7.40
CA HIS A 688 35.32 -24.46 6.44
C HIS A 688 36.34 -23.54 7.12
N PRO A 689 37.57 -23.37 6.57
CA PRO A 689 38.10 -23.99 5.34
C PRO A 689 38.40 -25.50 5.50
N ALA A 690 38.59 -26.21 4.38
CA ALA A 690 38.91 -27.64 4.37
C ALA A 690 40.18 -27.97 5.16
N ARG A 691 40.13 -28.98 6.05
CA ARG A 691 41.28 -29.44 6.84
C ARG A 691 42.03 -30.58 6.17
N ALA A 692 43.36 -30.57 6.30
CA ALA A 692 44.21 -31.62 5.76
C ALA A 692 43.90 -32.99 6.42
N GLY A 693 43.71 -34.02 5.61
CA GLY A 693 43.43 -35.39 6.07
C GLY A 693 41.94 -35.74 6.21
N GLN A 694 41.02 -34.78 6.04
CA GLN A 694 39.58 -35.04 6.05
C GLN A 694 38.99 -35.15 4.63
N PRO A 695 37.86 -35.86 4.42
CA PRO A 695 37.17 -35.91 3.14
C PRO A 695 36.71 -34.52 2.70
N GLY A 696 37.08 -34.09 1.48
CA GLY A 696 36.67 -32.81 0.93
C GLY A 696 35.24 -32.84 0.40
N ILE A 697 34.47 -31.79 0.68
CA ILE A 697 33.05 -31.64 0.28
C ILE A 697 32.83 -30.28 -0.41
N GLN A 698 31.80 -30.18 -1.26
CA GLN A 698 31.34 -28.91 -1.82
C GLN A 698 30.34 -28.26 -0.85
N LEU A 699 30.50 -26.95 -0.66
CA LEU A 699 29.65 -26.12 0.19
C LEU A 699 28.97 -25.06 -0.68
N LEU A 700 27.66 -24.99 -0.62
CA LEU A 700 26.88 -23.85 -1.09
C LEU A 700 26.96 -22.75 -0.04
N CYS A 701 27.50 -21.60 -0.41
CA CYS A 701 27.73 -20.48 0.49
C CYS A 701 26.84 -19.29 0.09
N TYR A 702 26.05 -18.82 1.04
CA TYR A 702 25.41 -17.51 0.97
C TYR A 702 26.22 -16.49 1.76
N THR A 703 26.48 -15.33 1.17
CA THR A 703 27.20 -14.21 1.80
C THR A 703 26.33 -12.95 1.74
N PRO A 704 25.96 -12.36 2.89
CA PRO A 704 25.19 -11.11 2.90
C PRO A 704 25.94 -9.97 2.20
N ARG A 705 25.26 -9.24 1.32
CA ARG A 705 25.84 -8.10 0.59
C ARG A 705 25.82 -6.86 1.46
N ARG A 706 27.00 -6.37 1.86
CA ARG A 706 27.15 -5.17 2.69
C ARG A 706 27.52 -3.96 1.85
N ALA A 707 26.75 -2.88 1.97
CA ALA A 707 27.07 -1.57 1.41
C ALA A 707 27.16 -0.52 2.52
N GLN A 708 28.14 0.39 2.44
CA GLN A 708 28.24 1.56 3.30
C GLN A 708 27.38 2.69 2.74
N ARG A 709 26.65 3.39 3.61
CA ARG A 709 25.86 4.56 3.24
C ARG A 709 26.75 5.79 3.11
N PHE A 710 26.78 6.42 1.94
CA PHE A 710 27.26 7.80 1.79
C PHE A 710 26.09 8.75 2.09
N VAL A 711 26.27 9.67 3.05
CA VAL A 711 25.29 10.72 3.33
C VAL A 711 25.56 11.89 2.38
N GLU A 712 24.71 12.07 1.37
CA GLU A 712 24.72 13.28 0.54
C GLU A 712 24.03 14.43 1.29
N SER A 713 24.68 15.59 1.34
CA SER A 713 24.13 16.83 1.91
C SER A 713 23.40 17.64 0.83
N PRO A 714 22.20 18.19 1.07
CA PRO A 714 21.57 19.09 0.11
C PRO A 714 22.13 20.52 0.23
N VAL A 715 22.46 21.10 -0.92
CA VAL A 715 22.98 22.46 -1.08
C VAL A 715 21.84 23.47 -1.26
N MET A 716 21.91 24.57 -0.52
CA MET A 716 21.06 25.78 -0.61
C MET A 716 21.32 26.64 -1.86
N ALA A 717 20.28 27.32 -2.40
CA ALA A 717 20.17 28.80 -2.59
C ALA A 717 19.09 29.24 -3.62
N VAL A 718 18.07 30.05 -3.25
CA VAL A 718 17.88 31.53 -3.32
C VAL A 718 17.06 32.07 -4.54
N SER A 719 15.86 32.58 -4.20
CA SER A 719 15.07 33.74 -4.68
C SER A 719 15.48 34.57 -5.92
N SER A 720 14.49 34.89 -6.78
CA SER A 720 14.17 36.29 -7.16
C SER A 720 12.78 36.42 -7.82
N THR A 721 12.10 37.54 -7.55
CA THR A 721 10.76 37.93 -8.03
C THR A 721 10.87 38.91 -9.20
N ASP A 722 9.99 38.84 -10.20
CA ASP A 722 9.52 40.04 -10.90
C ASP A 722 8.10 39.93 -11.47
N ARG A 723 7.38 41.07 -11.46
CA ARG A 723 5.93 41.20 -11.62
C ARG A 723 5.51 41.51 -13.06
N LEU A 724 4.48 40.81 -13.55
CA LEU A 724 3.63 41.29 -14.66
C LEU A 724 2.38 42.01 -14.11
N GLN A 725 2.00 43.10 -14.81
CA GLN A 725 0.79 43.88 -14.55
C GLN A 725 -0.46 43.11 -14.96
N PRO A 726 -1.50 42.99 -14.10
CA PRO A 726 -2.78 42.43 -14.50
C PRO A 726 -3.86 43.49 -14.72
N ARG A 727 -4.84 43.12 -15.54
CA ARG A 727 -6.18 43.73 -15.59
C ARG A 727 -6.85 43.63 -14.21
N GLY A 728 -7.73 44.59 -13.92
CA GLY A 728 -8.47 44.71 -12.67
C GLY A 728 -9.20 43.42 -12.28
N HIS A 729 -8.68 42.67 -11.31
CA HIS A 729 -9.37 41.53 -10.70
C HIS A 729 -9.28 41.61 -9.18
N ARG A 730 -10.33 41.14 -8.50
CA ARG A 730 -10.38 41.09 -7.05
C ARG A 730 -9.61 39.86 -6.58
N VAL A 731 -8.60 40.06 -5.76
CA VAL A 731 -7.82 39.00 -5.11
C VAL A 731 -8.37 38.79 -3.72
N HIS A 732 -8.82 37.58 -3.43
CA HIS A 732 -9.33 37.19 -2.11
C HIS A 732 -8.20 36.99 -1.11
N GLY A 733 -8.53 37.15 0.17
CA GLY A 733 -7.57 37.02 1.25
C GLY A 733 -6.99 35.60 1.36
N HIS A 734 -5.67 35.47 1.45
CA HIS A 734 -4.98 34.18 1.44
C HIS A 734 -3.70 34.20 2.28
N LEU A 735 -3.19 33.01 2.61
CA LEU A 735 -1.89 32.85 3.27
C LEU A 735 -0.74 32.88 2.26
N ARG A 736 0.36 33.51 2.68
CA ARG A 736 1.62 33.55 1.93
C ARG A 736 2.78 33.09 2.79
N ARG A 737 3.64 32.24 2.24
CA ARG A 737 4.85 31.77 2.92
C ARG A 737 5.88 32.90 3.02
N ILE A 738 6.40 33.15 4.23
CA ILE A 738 7.43 34.16 4.50
C ILE A 738 8.54 33.67 5.44
N GLY A 739 8.41 32.49 6.02
CA GLY A 739 9.36 31.93 6.99
C GLY A 739 10.76 31.75 6.41
N HIS A 740 10.86 31.40 5.12
CA HIS A 740 12.12 31.32 4.39
C HIS A 740 12.86 32.67 4.28
N LEU A 741 12.17 33.79 4.51
CA LEU A 741 12.74 35.14 4.55
C LEU A 741 13.11 35.60 5.97
N GLY A 742 12.93 34.74 6.99
CA GLY A 742 13.14 35.10 8.40
C GLY A 742 12.16 36.16 8.93
N ARG A 743 11.03 36.37 8.26
CA ARG A 743 10.03 37.40 8.62
C ARG A 743 8.88 36.80 9.44
N GLN A 744 8.19 37.67 10.19
CA GLN A 744 7.00 37.32 10.98
C GLN A 744 5.82 38.21 10.56
N PRO A 745 4.57 37.73 10.67
CA PRO A 745 3.39 38.52 10.34
C PRO A 745 3.20 39.66 11.35
N SER A 746 2.86 40.85 10.83
CA SER A 746 2.54 42.02 11.64
C SER A 746 1.20 41.89 12.37
N ASP A 747 1.00 42.66 13.44
CA ASP A 747 -0.27 42.67 14.19
C ASP A 747 -1.46 43.06 13.31
N LYS A 748 -1.25 43.94 12.33
CA LYS A 748 -2.26 44.32 11.33
C LYS A 748 -2.68 43.11 10.49
N GLN A 749 -1.74 42.26 10.08
CA GLN A 749 -2.03 41.05 9.30
C GLN A 749 -2.73 39.99 10.16
N ARG A 750 -2.33 39.83 11.42
CA ARG A 750 -3.02 38.96 12.40
C ARG A 750 -4.46 39.41 12.65
N ALA A 751 -4.68 40.72 12.80
CA ALA A 751 -6.02 41.27 12.98
C ALA A 751 -6.90 41.07 11.75
N ALA A 752 -6.37 41.31 10.55
CA ALA A 752 -7.08 41.07 9.30
C ALA A 752 -7.44 39.58 9.11
N TYR A 753 -6.51 38.67 9.44
CA TYR A 753 -6.78 37.23 9.42
C TYR A 753 -7.94 36.85 10.34
N ARG A 754 -7.93 37.33 11.60
CA ARG A 754 -9.03 37.09 12.56
C ARG A 754 -10.37 37.63 12.11
N GLU A 755 -10.37 38.76 11.39
CA GLU A 755 -11.61 39.33 10.88
C GLU A 755 -12.17 38.51 9.73
N ASP A 756 -11.31 38.07 8.80
CA ASP A 756 -11.73 37.22 7.69
C ASP A 756 -12.19 35.83 8.16
N MET A 757 -11.53 35.25 9.17
CA MET A 757 -12.00 34.03 9.85
C MET A 757 -13.46 34.15 10.29
N ARG A 758 -13.84 35.28 10.90
CA ARG A 758 -15.23 35.52 11.36
C ARG A 758 -16.17 35.80 10.20
N ARG A 759 -15.74 36.63 9.25
CA ARG A 759 -16.55 37.03 8.09
C ARG A 759 -16.98 35.83 7.25
N TRP A 760 -16.09 34.85 7.11
CA TRP A 760 -16.29 33.69 6.24
C TRP A 760 -16.63 32.41 6.99
N GLY A 761 -16.73 32.46 8.33
CA GLY A 761 -17.07 31.29 9.15
C GLY A 761 -16.05 30.16 9.07
N LEU A 762 -14.76 30.49 8.93
CA LEU A 762 -13.68 29.49 8.81
C LEU A 762 -13.40 28.81 10.16
N VAL A 763 -12.99 27.55 10.12
CA VAL A 763 -12.77 26.70 11.29
C VAL A 763 -11.27 26.54 11.58
N GLY A 764 -10.87 26.62 12.85
CA GLY A 764 -9.47 26.40 13.27
C GLY A 764 -8.88 27.55 14.09
N SER A 765 -7.55 27.58 14.17
CA SER A 765 -6.80 28.56 14.95
C SER A 765 -7.04 30.00 14.46
N LEU A 766 -7.28 30.92 15.41
CA LEU A 766 -7.36 32.37 15.13
C LEU A 766 -5.98 33.03 14.95
N GLU A 767 -4.89 32.28 15.09
CA GLU A 767 -3.53 32.74 14.88
C GLU A 767 -2.94 32.20 13.58
N ILE A 768 -2.21 33.06 12.86
CA ILE A 768 -1.53 32.71 11.60
C ILE A 768 -0.46 31.63 11.86
N PRO A 769 -0.39 30.55 11.05
CA PRO A 769 0.64 29.53 11.17
C PRO A 769 2.07 30.09 11.15
N ARG A 770 2.98 29.41 11.86
CA ARG A 770 4.39 29.80 11.89
C ARG A 770 4.98 29.79 10.48
N GLY A 771 5.68 30.86 10.11
CA GLY A 771 6.29 30.99 8.78
C GLY A 771 5.36 31.50 7.68
N TYR A 772 4.12 31.89 8.03
CA TYR A 772 3.15 32.46 7.09
C TYR A 772 2.78 33.90 7.44
N THR A 773 2.24 34.61 6.46
CA THR A 773 1.57 35.90 6.62
C THR A 773 0.24 35.88 5.90
N TYR A 774 -0.69 36.72 6.35
CA TYR A 774 -1.97 36.89 5.71
C TYR A 774 -1.95 38.11 4.77
N ILE A 775 -2.49 37.94 3.57
CA ILE A 775 -2.73 38.99 2.59
C ILE A 775 -4.24 39.23 2.54
N PRO A 776 -4.75 40.41 2.93
CA PRO A 776 -6.19 40.71 2.88
C PRO A 776 -6.73 40.82 1.45
N ASP A 777 -8.05 40.72 1.33
CA ASP A 777 -8.82 41.09 0.14
C ASP A 777 -8.31 42.42 -0.45
N HIS A 778 -7.93 42.43 -1.73
CA HIS A 778 -7.57 43.66 -2.43
C HIS A 778 -7.89 43.58 -3.92
N HIS A 779 -8.11 44.73 -4.56
CA HIS A 779 -8.23 44.81 -6.01
C HIS A 779 -6.84 45.04 -6.59
N ARG A 780 -6.45 44.22 -7.56
CA ARG A 780 -5.18 44.36 -8.27
C ARG A 780 -5.46 44.97 -9.65
N GLY A 781 -4.88 46.14 -9.93
CA GLY A 781 -5.09 46.88 -11.20
C GLY A 781 -5.88 48.19 -11.07
N GLY A 782 -5.97 48.77 -9.88
CA GLY A 782 -6.51 50.12 -9.61
C GLY A 782 -5.55 50.95 -8.79
#